data_AF-A0A1H8HTF7-F1
#
_entry.id   AF-A0A1H8HTF7-F1
#
_cell.length_a   1.000
_cell.length_b   1.000
_cell.length_c   1.000
_cell.angle_alpha   90.00
_cell.angle_beta   90.00
_cell.angle_gamma   90.00
#
_symmetry.space_group_name_H-M   'P 1'
#
loop_
_entity.id
_entity.type
_entity.pdbx_description
1 polymer ?
#
loop_
_entity_poly.entity_id
_entity_poly.type
_entity_poly.pdbx_seq_one_letter_code
_entity_poly.pdbx_strand_id
1 'polypeptide(L)'
;MNRWQRRICFALIFFILQAWMAVPAWASGGSDPDVRLDRTLRQYVQELKQNPDTKGMLVGYEVYSLDRHKAVSSWQESKTFVPGSTLKLLVSAALLDRWPRELRIPTELYIDGRVAGGVLRGDVILKGYGDPSLTVDKLDQLAQALVKKGIRKMSGDIVVDDSYYDSVRLGTSWMWDDELFPFSAQIGAVSVNGNTVRVKVTPGRLGKPPRVTVSPAPDYVRVVNRAVTEDGDNQNLTITRTRAKNELVISGKIGTDHPGLTVKRTVVEPGLFAGYVFKERLQKKGMLAGKHTTVITGAVSAQAERIGQIVSPPMDQLLRHMTKKSDNFFAEMLLKQLGAREAGEGSAEAGIRAIQSFARDRAGMNLQFRQVDGSGLSRQDAISPHHLVQLLETMDRHPAGERFWSLLPVAGVDGTLKNRMTGTPGEKHVRAKTGGEFGLAGIAVAQSGERFAFSVLIKGAQKKALAKALQDRIAITLATYPDLPDPGELPPEEAYLLSDAIDPLLADEAYAGMISGIMVQSVDHGEVLYRHHAEALLTPASNIKLFTAGAALRSLGMDYRFKTELYRTGPIRDGVLKGDLVMKGYGDPTLATDGPLRVQEGPVIEQIVSDLKALGIQRVEGNVVADAGIFTDDVYGDGWSWDDESEYYQPQITALSLNRGTVRLDYLPGEKAGDPIRLTLSPKTDYVRVVNEVVTGPAGSENTLKIWRDRGTNTIRLSGSLPLDFGGDYTRVPVENPHLYAGHVLKEQLEQAGISFSARSGVTSGPVPEESELLRRYLSPPLAEVIQYLNKNSDNFYAEMILKTIGFEKKGEGTAKAGISVVTDYSRSLGVDLNADLLDGSGLTRRNQLASAHLVGLLTALTEEPYFSAIYDSLPIAGVDGTLRSRMKNTAAAGNLRGKTGSLTDVSALSGYVSTQDGERLAYSMLMNGYTSGSMRELQDKIGVLLAEFKREQR
;
A
#
# COMPACT_ATOMS: atom_id res chain seq x y z
N MET A 1 -20.75 -32.69 -7.00
CA MET A 1 -21.62 -32.11 -8.06
C MET A 1 -21.37 -32.84 -9.38
N ASN A 2 -22.36 -33.55 -9.92
CA ASN A 2 -22.19 -34.53 -11.00
C ASN A 2 -22.03 -33.89 -12.38
N ARG A 3 -21.32 -34.58 -13.30
CA ARG A 3 -20.99 -34.16 -14.68
C ARG A 3 -22.21 -33.70 -15.52
N TRP A 4 -23.42 -34.08 -15.14
CA TRP A 4 -24.68 -33.66 -15.78
C TRP A 4 -25.10 -32.23 -15.43
N GLN A 5 -24.86 -31.74 -14.21
CA GLN A 5 -25.15 -30.35 -13.84
C GLN A 5 -24.20 -29.35 -14.51
N ARG A 6 -22.97 -29.78 -14.86
CA ARG A 6 -22.04 -28.97 -15.65
C ARG A 6 -22.48 -28.79 -17.11
N ARG A 7 -23.25 -29.72 -17.68
CA ARG A 7 -23.75 -29.60 -19.06
C ARG A 7 -24.98 -28.69 -19.16
N ILE A 8 -25.78 -28.59 -18.09
CA ILE A 8 -26.95 -27.70 -18.06
C ILE A 8 -26.54 -26.24 -17.82
N CYS A 9 -25.50 -25.96 -17.03
CA CYS A 9 -24.92 -24.61 -16.95
C CYS A 9 -24.24 -24.14 -18.25
N PHE A 10 -23.71 -25.07 -19.06
CA PHE A 10 -23.13 -24.71 -20.38
C PHE A 10 -24.20 -24.45 -21.45
N ALA A 11 -25.38 -25.09 -21.35
CA ALA A 11 -26.49 -24.86 -22.27
C ALA A 11 -27.22 -23.51 -22.02
N LEU A 12 -27.24 -23.03 -20.78
CA LEU A 12 -27.81 -21.71 -20.42
C LEU A 12 -26.92 -20.52 -20.80
N ILE A 13 -25.61 -20.74 -21.02
CA ILE A 13 -24.67 -19.71 -21.49
C ILE A 13 -24.64 -19.64 -23.03
N PHE A 14 -25.10 -20.68 -23.73
CA PHE A 14 -25.16 -20.69 -25.21
C PHE A 14 -26.44 -20.08 -25.79
N PHE A 15 -27.51 -19.93 -24.99
CA PHE A 15 -28.81 -19.43 -25.45
C PHE A 15 -29.03 -17.92 -25.31
N ILE A 16 -28.04 -17.15 -24.83
CA ILE A 16 -28.05 -15.67 -24.87
C ILE A 16 -27.36 -15.12 -26.14
N LEU A 17 -26.82 -15.99 -27.00
CA LEU A 17 -26.03 -15.59 -28.19
C LEU A 17 -26.70 -15.84 -29.56
N GLN A 18 -28.00 -16.15 -29.62
CA GLN A 18 -28.72 -16.35 -30.90
C GLN A 18 -30.14 -15.73 -30.97
N ALA A 19 -30.30 -14.47 -30.56
CA ALA A 19 -31.54 -13.73 -30.81
C ALA A 19 -31.29 -12.41 -31.54
N TRP A 20 -30.67 -12.48 -32.73
CA TRP A 20 -30.66 -11.37 -33.69
C TRP A 20 -30.93 -11.93 -35.09
N MET A 21 -32.19 -11.92 -35.51
CA MET A 21 -32.57 -12.03 -36.93
C MET A 21 -33.62 -10.96 -37.28
N ALA A 22 -33.29 -10.23 -38.34
CA ALA A 22 -34.13 -9.42 -39.22
C ALA A 22 -34.88 -8.22 -38.61
N VAL A 23 -34.21 -7.06 -38.59
CA VAL A 23 -34.87 -5.75 -38.67
C VAL A 23 -34.77 -5.26 -40.14
N PRO A 24 -35.80 -4.64 -40.73
CA PRO A 24 -35.77 -4.18 -42.12
C PRO A 24 -34.74 -3.06 -42.32
N ALA A 25 -34.01 -3.15 -43.43
CA ALA A 25 -32.96 -2.23 -43.83
C ALA A 25 -33.52 -0.86 -44.25
N TRP A 26 -33.66 0.09 -43.32
CA TRP A 26 -33.74 1.52 -43.62
C TRP A 26 -33.12 2.36 -42.50
N ALA A 27 -31.81 2.60 -42.59
CA ALA A 27 -31.12 3.73 -41.97
C ALA A 27 -29.77 3.94 -42.69
N SER A 28 -29.73 4.83 -43.67
CA SER A 28 -28.56 5.15 -44.49
C SER A 28 -27.54 6.05 -43.76
N GLY A 29 -27.26 5.77 -42.48
CA GLY A 29 -26.23 6.44 -41.68
C GLY A 29 -25.14 5.50 -41.11
N GLY A 30 -25.20 4.19 -41.43
CA GLY A 30 -24.41 3.14 -40.75
C GLY A 30 -23.36 2.41 -41.58
N SER A 31 -22.80 3.00 -42.65
CA SER A 31 -21.83 2.31 -43.51
C SER A 31 -20.38 2.33 -43.00
N ASP A 32 -19.97 3.33 -42.20
CA ASP A 32 -18.59 3.46 -41.72
C ASP A 32 -18.28 2.45 -40.59
N PRO A 33 -17.35 1.50 -40.80
CA PRO A 33 -16.92 0.56 -39.76
C PRO A 33 -16.33 1.23 -38.51
N ASP A 34 -15.69 2.40 -38.64
CA ASP A 34 -15.12 3.13 -37.50
C ASP A 34 -16.23 3.65 -36.59
N VAL A 35 -17.29 4.21 -37.18
CA VAL A 35 -18.48 4.68 -36.43
C VAL A 35 -19.17 3.52 -35.72
N ARG A 36 -19.29 2.36 -36.37
CA ARG A 36 -19.85 1.15 -35.73
C ARG A 36 -18.97 0.66 -34.58
N LEU A 37 -17.65 0.67 -34.76
CA LEU A 37 -16.72 0.30 -33.70
C LEU A 37 -16.85 1.23 -32.50
N ASP A 38 -16.80 2.55 -32.71
CA ASP A 38 -16.90 3.53 -31.63
C ASP A 38 -18.21 3.39 -30.85
N ARG A 39 -19.35 3.31 -31.55
CA ARG A 39 -20.66 3.09 -30.90
C ARG A 39 -20.68 1.78 -30.13
N THR A 40 -20.11 0.70 -30.68
CA THR A 40 -20.09 -0.63 -30.04
C THR A 40 -19.32 -0.59 -28.72
N LEU A 41 -18.13 0.01 -28.72
CA LEU A 41 -17.31 0.10 -27.51
C LEU A 41 -17.94 1.02 -26.47
N ARG A 42 -18.55 2.15 -26.88
CA ARG A 42 -19.30 3.04 -25.98
C ARG A 42 -20.54 2.35 -25.40
N GLN A 43 -21.25 1.53 -26.17
CA GLN A 43 -22.37 0.75 -25.67
C GLN A 43 -21.92 -0.21 -24.55
N TYR A 44 -20.75 -0.85 -24.68
CA TYR A 44 -20.24 -1.71 -23.62
C TYR A 44 -20.03 -0.93 -22.31
N VAL A 45 -19.58 0.33 -22.39
CA VAL A 45 -19.46 1.19 -21.20
C VAL A 45 -20.84 1.51 -20.60
N GLN A 46 -21.85 1.79 -21.43
CA GLN A 46 -23.21 2.08 -20.93
C GLN A 46 -23.87 0.87 -20.29
N GLU A 47 -23.71 -0.33 -20.85
CA GLU A 47 -24.20 -1.59 -20.27
C GLU A 47 -23.67 -1.80 -18.84
N LEU A 48 -22.44 -1.38 -18.56
CA LEU A 48 -21.85 -1.48 -17.23
C LEU A 48 -22.49 -0.53 -16.21
N LYS A 49 -22.90 0.66 -16.65
CA LYS A 49 -23.60 1.61 -15.77
C LYS A 49 -24.98 1.08 -15.37
N GLN A 50 -25.64 0.34 -16.26
CA GLN A 50 -26.96 -0.23 -16.03
C GLN A 50 -26.92 -1.55 -15.25
N ASN A 51 -25.78 -2.24 -15.23
CA ASN A 51 -25.64 -3.52 -14.55
C ASN A 51 -25.30 -3.30 -13.05
N PRO A 52 -26.17 -3.77 -12.11
CA PRO A 52 -25.93 -3.64 -10.67
C PRO A 52 -24.61 -4.26 -10.21
N ASP A 53 -24.15 -5.31 -10.88
CA ASP A 53 -22.93 -6.05 -10.56
C ASP A 53 -21.63 -5.32 -10.92
N THR A 54 -21.74 -4.27 -11.73
CA THR A 54 -20.64 -3.41 -12.15
C THR A 54 -20.83 -1.96 -11.69
N LYS A 55 -21.80 -1.74 -10.78
CA LYS A 55 -22.02 -0.43 -10.17
C LYS A 55 -20.73 0.06 -9.51
N GLY A 56 -20.36 1.29 -9.86
CA GLY A 56 -19.14 1.95 -9.40
C GLY A 56 -17.86 1.56 -10.11
N MET A 57 -17.93 0.68 -11.11
CA MET A 57 -16.83 0.44 -12.02
C MET A 57 -16.67 1.62 -12.98
N LEU A 58 -15.45 2.13 -13.11
CA LEU A 58 -15.06 3.12 -14.12
C LEU A 58 -14.11 2.50 -15.13
N VAL A 59 -14.24 2.93 -16.39
CA VAL A 59 -13.48 2.42 -17.52
C VAL A 59 -12.91 3.61 -18.29
N GLY A 60 -11.63 3.52 -18.64
CA GLY A 60 -11.01 4.35 -19.66
C GLY A 60 -10.45 3.46 -20.76
N TYR A 61 -10.63 3.83 -22.01
CA TYR A 61 -10.00 3.14 -23.12
C TYR A 61 -9.61 4.08 -24.27
N GLU A 62 -8.63 3.64 -25.06
CA GLU A 62 -8.32 4.21 -26.36
C GLU A 62 -7.98 3.09 -27.35
N VAL A 63 -8.43 3.28 -28.59
CA VAL A 63 -8.16 2.44 -29.75
C VAL A 63 -7.62 3.30 -30.87
N TYR A 64 -6.44 2.95 -31.36
CA TYR A 64 -5.72 3.68 -32.39
C TYR A 64 -5.32 2.74 -33.53
N SER A 65 -5.64 3.14 -34.77
CA SER A 65 -5.20 2.42 -35.96
C SER A 65 -3.73 2.72 -36.22
N LEU A 66 -2.88 1.70 -36.12
CA LEU A 66 -1.45 1.81 -36.39
C LEU A 66 -1.16 1.99 -37.89
N ASP A 67 -2.05 1.47 -38.75
CA ASP A 67 -1.86 1.52 -40.21
C ASP A 67 -2.37 2.83 -40.81
N ARG A 68 -3.41 3.44 -40.20
CA ARG A 68 -3.99 4.73 -40.65
C ARG A 68 -3.54 5.93 -39.82
N HIS A 69 -2.82 5.71 -38.73
CA HIS A 69 -2.33 6.74 -37.81
C HIS A 69 -3.44 7.67 -37.29
N LYS A 70 -4.53 7.09 -36.79
CA LYS A 70 -5.63 7.85 -36.17
C LYS A 70 -6.28 7.10 -35.02
N ALA A 71 -6.76 7.86 -34.02
CA ALA A 71 -7.68 7.34 -33.02
C ALA A 71 -9.01 6.97 -33.69
N VAL A 72 -9.53 5.78 -33.34
CA VAL A 72 -10.77 5.23 -33.91
C VAL A 72 -11.90 5.25 -32.89
N SER A 73 -11.59 5.01 -31.62
CA SER A 73 -12.54 5.18 -30.52
C SER A 73 -11.80 5.48 -29.22
N SER A 74 -12.36 6.38 -28.42
CA SER A 74 -11.82 6.74 -27.12
C SER A 74 -12.96 7.00 -26.12
N TRP A 75 -12.68 6.69 -24.85
CA TRP A 75 -13.55 7.01 -23.74
C TRP A 75 -12.70 7.25 -22.50
N GLN A 76 -12.74 8.47 -21.95
CA GLN A 76 -11.94 8.84 -20.78
C GLN A 76 -10.44 8.53 -20.97
N GLU A 77 -9.93 8.69 -22.19
CA GLU A 77 -8.59 8.26 -22.58
C GLU A 77 -7.47 9.05 -21.91
N SER A 78 -7.74 10.28 -21.49
CA SER A 78 -6.81 11.14 -20.75
C SER A 78 -6.81 10.87 -19.24
N LYS A 79 -7.84 10.21 -18.70
CA LYS A 79 -7.97 9.94 -17.26
C LYS A 79 -6.93 8.93 -16.81
N THR A 80 -6.31 9.16 -15.67
CA THR A 80 -5.24 8.30 -15.15
C THR A 80 -5.78 7.24 -14.18
N PHE A 81 -5.31 6.00 -14.36
CA PHE A 81 -5.71 4.84 -13.58
C PHE A 81 -4.47 4.18 -12.97
N VAL A 82 -4.65 3.39 -11.91
CA VAL A 82 -3.60 2.50 -11.41
C VAL A 82 -3.38 1.39 -12.47
N PRO A 83 -2.23 1.35 -13.16
CA PRO A 83 -2.04 0.48 -14.33
C PRO A 83 -1.93 -1.00 -13.98
N GLY A 84 -1.49 -1.32 -12.76
CA GLY A 84 -0.99 -2.65 -12.48
C GLY A 84 0.18 -3.00 -13.40
N SER A 85 0.30 -4.28 -13.71
CA SER A 85 1.40 -4.79 -14.55
C SER A 85 1.42 -4.33 -16.02
N THR A 86 0.51 -3.47 -16.51
CA THR A 86 0.69 -2.82 -17.83
C THR A 86 1.86 -1.83 -17.80
N LEU A 87 2.23 -1.31 -16.62
CA LEU A 87 3.37 -0.38 -16.44
C LEU A 87 4.71 -0.97 -16.89
N LYS A 88 4.85 -2.30 -16.86
CA LYS A 88 6.02 -3.02 -17.37
C LYS A 88 6.27 -2.79 -18.87
N LEU A 89 5.28 -2.27 -19.62
CA LEU A 89 5.46 -1.84 -21.00
C LEU A 89 6.43 -0.66 -21.10
N LEU A 90 6.33 0.34 -20.22
CA LEU A 90 7.25 1.49 -20.18
C LEU A 90 8.67 1.04 -19.84
N VAL A 91 8.80 0.18 -18.81
CA VAL A 91 10.09 -0.41 -18.43
C VAL A 91 10.70 -1.17 -19.61
N SER A 92 9.91 -2.01 -20.28
CA SER A 92 10.38 -2.78 -21.45
C SER A 92 10.81 -1.88 -22.60
N ALA A 93 10.02 -0.87 -22.94
CA ALA A 93 10.31 0.06 -24.03
C ALA A 93 11.61 0.85 -23.78
N ALA A 94 11.77 1.43 -22.59
CA ALA A 94 12.96 2.19 -22.22
C ALA A 94 14.25 1.34 -22.26
N LEU A 95 14.16 0.07 -21.85
CA LEU A 95 15.26 -0.89 -21.92
C LEU A 95 15.60 -1.28 -23.37
N LEU A 96 14.58 -1.51 -24.21
CA LEU A 96 14.76 -1.89 -25.61
C LEU A 96 15.31 -0.75 -26.49
N ASP A 97 15.00 0.50 -26.15
CA ASP A 97 15.55 1.70 -26.79
C ASP A 97 17.07 1.79 -26.61
N ARG A 98 17.60 1.35 -25.47
CA ARG A 98 19.00 1.56 -25.10
C ARG A 98 19.88 0.32 -25.23
N TRP A 99 19.34 -0.87 -25.00
CA TRP A 99 20.17 -2.05 -24.75
C TRP A 99 20.11 -3.11 -25.86
N PRO A 100 21.28 -3.66 -26.26
CA PRO A 100 21.34 -4.72 -27.25
C PRO A 100 20.73 -6.02 -26.71
N ARG A 101 20.36 -6.91 -27.63
CA ARG A 101 19.71 -8.19 -27.34
C ARG A 101 20.59 -9.13 -26.51
N GLU A 102 21.88 -9.11 -26.77
CA GLU A 102 22.90 -9.99 -26.21
C GLU A 102 23.37 -9.55 -24.83
N LEU A 103 22.90 -8.39 -24.35
CA LEU A 103 23.29 -7.88 -23.04
C LEU A 103 23.01 -8.91 -21.95
N ARG A 104 24.00 -9.13 -21.08
CA ARG A 104 23.93 -10.03 -19.93
C ARG A 104 24.43 -9.32 -18.69
N ILE A 105 23.89 -9.71 -17.55
CA ILE A 105 24.22 -9.17 -16.24
C ILE A 105 25.11 -10.19 -15.52
N PRO A 106 26.35 -9.84 -15.13
CA PRO A 106 27.24 -10.78 -14.46
C PRO A 106 26.91 -10.93 -12.97
N THR A 107 27.34 -12.05 -12.39
CA THR A 107 27.59 -12.21 -10.96
C THR A 107 28.99 -12.76 -10.83
N GLU A 108 29.84 -12.05 -10.09
CA GLU A 108 31.27 -12.28 -10.03
C GLU A 108 31.67 -12.85 -8.67
N LEU A 109 32.72 -13.66 -8.68
CA LEU A 109 33.30 -14.28 -7.50
C LEU A 109 34.75 -13.84 -7.39
N TYR A 110 35.11 -13.33 -6.22
CA TYR A 110 36.45 -12.89 -5.88
C TYR A 110 36.99 -13.62 -4.67
N ILE A 111 38.30 -13.58 -4.52
CA ILE A 111 39.00 -13.85 -3.27
C ILE A 111 39.82 -12.62 -2.88
N ASP A 112 39.87 -12.32 -1.60
CA ASP A 112 40.79 -11.35 -1.03
C ASP A 112 41.69 -12.06 -0.02
N GLY A 113 43.00 -11.90 -0.15
CA GLY A 113 44.00 -12.59 0.67
C GLY A 113 44.74 -13.73 -0.04
N ARG A 114 45.55 -14.46 0.73
CA ARG A 114 46.57 -15.36 0.18
C ARG A 114 46.11 -16.82 0.14
N VAL A 115 46.29 -17.47 -1.00
CA VAL A 115 46.09 -18.93 -1.16
C VAL A 115 47.42 -19.66 -0.98
N ALA A 116 47.47 -20.59 -0.02
CA ALA A 116 48.63 -21.46 0.19
C ALA A 116 48.19 -22.86 0.64
N GLY A 117 48.73 -23.91 0.01
CA GLY A 117 48.39 -25.30 0.37
C GLY A 117 46.90 -25.64 0.28
N GLY A 118 46.17 -24.99 -0.64
CA GLY A 118 44.71 -25.14 -0.78
C GLY A 118 43.88 -24.43 0.30
N VAL A 119 44.51 -23.57 1.12
CA VAL A 119 43.84 -22.75 2.14
C VAL A 119 43.85 -21.29 1.71
N LEU A 120 42.68 -20.66 1.65
CA LEU A 120 42.53 -19.21 1.53
C LEU A 120 42.61 -18.57 2.93
N ARG A 121 43.62 -17.71 3.12
CA ARG A 121 43.75 -16.83 4.29
C ARG A 121 43.21 -15.46 3.92
N GLY A 122 41.90 -15.32 4.06
CA GLY A 122 41.12 -14.14 3.72
C GLY A 122 39.73 -14.54 3.24
N ASP A 123 39.09 -13.62 2.52
CA ASP A 123 37.66 -13.60 2.28
C ASP A 123 37.30 -14.11 0.89
N VAL A 124 36.11 -14.67 0.78
CA VAL A 124 35.47 -14.97 -0.51
C VAL A 124 34.38 -13.93 -0.71
N ILE A 125 34.39 -13.23 -1.85
CA ILE A 125 33.45 -12.13 -2.11
C ILE A 125 32.53 -12.49 -3.28
N LEU A 126 31.22 -12.41 -3.07
CA LEU A 126 30.21 -12.47 -4.12
C LEU A 126 29.77 -11.07 -4.50
N LYS A 127 29.98 -10.67 -5.76
CA LYS A 127 29.51 -9.39 -6.27
C LYS A 127 28.38 -9.54 -7.26
N GLY A 128 27.28 -8.86 -7.00
CA GLY A 128 26.11 -8.85 -7.84
C GLY A 128 25.99 -7.56 -8.60
N TYR A 129 25.50 -7.67 -9.84
CA TYR A 129 25.16 -6.52 -10.66
C TYR A 129 23.68 -6.49 -11.00
N GLY A 130 22.84 -7.28 -10.32
CA GLY A 130 21.39 -7.27 -10.54
C GLY A 130 20.83 -8.35 -11.46
N ASP A 131 21.44 -9.55 -11.56
CA ASP A 131 20.85 -10.66 -12.34
C ASP A 131 19.57 -11.20 -11.65
N PRO A 132 18.35 -10.94 -12.17
CA PRO A 132 17.12 -11.42 -11.53
C PRO A 132 16.93 -12.94 -11.67
N SER A 133 17.72 -13.59 -12.51
CA SER A 133 17.65 -15.02 -12.82
C SER A 133 18.70 -15.86 -12.08
N LEU A 134 19.35 -15.30 -11.06
CA LEU A 134 20.34 -16.01 -10.25
C LEU A 134 19.66 -17.14 -9.46
N THR A 135 20.18 -18.35 -9.60
CA THR A 135 19.64 -19.56 -8.96
C THR A 135 20.65 -20.21 -8.04
N VAL A 136 20.18 -21.15 -7.20
CA VAL A 136 21.06 -21.98 -6.35
C VAL A 136 22.08 -22.74 -7.19
N ASP A 137 21.68 -23.29 -8.34
CA ASP A 137 22.57 -24.05 -9.23
C ASP A 137 23.68 -23.17 -9.84
N LYS A 138 23.37 -21.90 -10.11
CA LYS A 138 24.36 -20.90 -10.55
C LYS A 138 25.37 -20.57 -9.44
N LEU A 139 24.92 -20.44 -8.19
CA LEU A 139 25.81 -20.29 -7.04
C LEU A 139 26.66 -21.56 -6.80
N ASP A 140 26.11 -22.75 -7.07
CA ASP A 140 26.87 -24.01 -7.05
C ASP A 140 28.01 -24.04 -8.08
N GLN A 141 27.85 -23.38 -9.24
CA GLN A 141 28.91 -23.24 -10.25
C GLN A 141 30.02 -22.30 -9.78
N LEU A 142 29.69 -21.20 -9.11
CA LEU A 142 30.66 -20.30 -8.49
C LEU A 142 31.44 -21.01 -7.37
N ALA A 143 30.76 -21.78 -6.51
CA ALA A 143 31.40 -22.59 -5.47
C ALA A 143 32.35 -23.63 -6.08
N GLN A 144 31.96 -24.22 -7.22
CA GLN A 144 32.81 -25.15 -7.96
C GLN A 144 34.08 -24.48 -8.54
N ALA A 145 34.03 -23.19 -8.87
CA ALA A 145 35.20 -22.45 -9.39
C ALA A 145 36.32 -22.34 -8.34
N LEU A 146 35.98 -22.07 -7.07
CA LEU A 146 36.93 -22.09 -5.94
C LEU A 146 37.61 -23.45 -5.81
N VAL A 147 36.81 -24.52 -5.83
CA VAL A 147 37.29 -25.89 -5.71
C VAL A 147 38.22 -26.26 -6.87
N LYS A 148 37.89 -25.84 -8.10
CA LYS A 148 38.74 -26.04 -9.29
C LYS A 148 40.06 -25.27 -9.22
N LYS A 149 40.09 -24.12 -8.54
CA LYS A 149 41.32 -23.35 -8.23
C LYS A 149 42.17 -23.99 -7.13
N GLY A 150 41.79 -25.16 -6.62
CA GLY A 150 42.51 -25.87 -5.57
C GLY A 150 42.23 -25.36 -4.16
N ILE A 151 41.29 -24.42 -3.99
CA ILE A 151 40.90 -23.88 -2.68
C ILE A 151 39.92 -24.87 -2.04
N ARG A 152 40.32 -25.44 -0.90
CA ARG A 152 39.56 -26.46 -0.14
C ARG A 152 39.21 -26.00 1.27
N LYS A 153 39.87 -24.96 1.77
CA LYS A 153 39.62 -24.39 3.10
C LYS A 153 39.70 -22.86 3.03
N MET A 154 38.92 -22.18 3.84
CA MET A 154 39.02 -20.73 4.03
C MET A 154 39.05 -20.37 5.53
N SER A 155 39.59 -19.20 5.86
CA SER A 155 39.65 -18.70 7.24
C SER A 155 39.06 -17.31 7.47
N GLY A 156 38.78 -16.55 6.41
CA GLY A 156 38.03 -15.30 6.48
C GLY A 156 36.53 -15.50 6.34
N ASP A 157 35.85 -14.43 5.95
CA ASP A 157 34.40 -14.33 5.81
C ASP A 157 33.92 -14.54 4.37
N ILE A 158 32.62 -14.79 4.25
CA ILE A 158 31.92 -14.69 2.97
C ILE A 158 31.32 -13.29 2.90
N VAL A 159 31.90 -12.44 2.05
CA VAL A 159 31.47 -11.07 1.85
C VAL A 159 30.51 -11.02 0.66
N VAL A 160 29.43 -10.26 0.80
CA VAL A 160 28.48 -10.01 -0.29
C VAL A 160 28.53 -8.53 -0.66
N ASP A 161 29.03 -8.27 -1.86
CA ASP A 161 29.01 -6.96 -2.48
C ASP A 161 27.69 -6.78 -3.22
N ASP A 162 26.75 -6.19 -2.48
CA ASP A 162 25.40 -5.82 -2.93
C ASP A 162 25.29 -4.33 -3.26
N SER A 163 26.42 -3.61 -3.33
CA SER A 163 26.50 -2.15 -3.41
C SER A 163 26.18 -1.57 -4.79
N TYR A 164 26.00 -2.42 -5.80
CA TYR A 164 25.62 -1.96 -7.14
C TYR A 164 24.21 -1.34 -7.16
N TYR A 165 23.33 -1.76 -6.25
CA TYR A 165 22.04 -1.12 -5.98
C TYR A 165 22.06 -0.37 -4.66
N ASP A 166 21.15 0.58 -4.51
CA ASP A 166 20.90 1.25 -3.24
C ASP A 166 20.43 0.28 -2.13
N SER A 167 20.39 0.78 -0.89
CA SER A 167 19.90 0.03 0.27
C SER A 167 18.37 0.03 0.42
N VAL A 168 17.61 0.62 -0.51
CA VAL A 168 16.15 0.66 -0.45
C VAL A 168 15.59 -0.65 -1.00
N ARG A 169 15.25 -1.59 -0.12
CA ARG A 169 14.95 -2.97 -0.53
C ARG A 169 13.52 -3.23 -0.99
N LEU A 170 12.58 -2.34 -0.70
CA LEU A 170 11.16 -2.47 -1.07
C LEU A 170 10.77 -1.31 -1.99
N GLY A 171 9.79 -1.54 -2.87
CA GLY A 171 9.27 -0.48 -3.74
C GLY A 171 8.47 0.57 -2.95
N THR A 172 8.51 1.82 -3.42
CA THR A 172 7.81 2.94 -2.79
C THR A 172 6.30 2.69 -2.72
N SER A 173 5.71 2.94 -1.55
CA SER A 173 4.29 2.75 -1.24
C SER A 173 3.78 1.31 -1.37
N TRP A 174 4.68 0.31 -1.39
CA TRP A 174 4.27 -1.09 -1.30
C TRP A 174 3.62 -1.39 0.06
N MET A 175 2.67 -2.32 0.04
CA MET A 175 1.90 -2.69 1.22
C MET A 175 2.73 -3.55 2.19
N TRP A 176 2.74 -3.20 3.48
CA TRP A 176 3.53 -3.94 4.48
C TRP A 176 3.07 -5.39 4.65
N ASP A 177 1.76 -5.64 4.48
CA ASP A 177 1.10 -6.95 4.60
C ASP A 177 1.37 -7.86 3.39
N ASP A 178 1.86 -7.29 2.27
CA ASP A 178 2.24 -8.08 1.10
C ASP A 178 3.69 -8.61 1.16
N GLU A 179 4.51 -8.08 2.08
CA GLU A 179 5.96 -8.32 2.16
C GLU A 179 6.34 -9.81 2.28
N LEU A 180 5.46 -10.66 2.82
CA LEU A 180 5.71 -12.09 2.96
C LEU A 180 5.58 -12.88 1.65
N PHE A 181 4.95 -12.29 0.62
CA PHE A 181 4.63 -12.98 -0.63
C PHE A 181 5.69 -12.72 -1.71
N PRO A 182 5.97 -13.72 -2.57
CA PRO A 182 7.02 -13.62 -3.60
C PRO A 182 6.89 -12.43 -4.56
N PHE A 183 5.67 -11.93 -4.80
CA PHE A 183 5.46 -10.81 -5.72
C PHE A 183 5.92 -9.46 -5.15
N SER A 184 6.15 -9.37 -3.83
CA SER A 184 6.69 -8.20 -3.11
C SER A 184 8.04 -8.50 -2.46
N ALA A 185 8.83 -9.38 -3.08
CA ALA A 185 10.15 -9.75 -2.57
C ALA A 185 11.11 -8.55 -2.58
N GLN A 186 11.95 -8.45 -1.54
CA GLN A 186 12.98 -7.42 -1.44
C GLN A 186 14.01 -7.51 -2.58
N ILE A 187 14.52 -6.36 -2.99
CA ILE A 187 15.38 -6.16 -4.16
C ILE A 187 16.82 -5.86 -3.72
N GLY A 188 17.78 -6.65 -4.22
CA GLY A 188 19.22 -6.42 -4.05
C GLY A 188 19.99 -6.88 -5.28
N ALA A 189 21.18 -6.32 -5.51
CA ALA A 189 22.03 -6.64 -6.65
C ALA A 189 22.50 -8.11 -6.67
N VAL A 190 22.58 -8.76 -5.50
CA VAL A 190 22.80 -10.19 -5.30
C VAL A 190 21.53 -10.82 -4.74
N SER A 191 20.66 -11.34 -5.62
CA SER A 191 19.39 -11.95 -5.21
C SER A 191 19.20 -13.33 -5.81
N VAL A 192 19.18 -14.37 -4.99
CA VAL A 192 19.02 -15.77 -5.44
C VAL A 192 17.56 -16.23 -5.35
N ASN A 193 17.07 -16.94 -6.39
CA ASN A 193 15.72 -17.51 -6.46
C ASN A 193 14.58 -16.50 -6.22
N GLY A 194 14.73 -15.27 -6.71
CA GLY A 194 13.76 -14.19 -6.48
C GLY A 194 13.61 -13.83 -5.01
N ASN A 195 14.68 -14.04 -4.21
CA ASN A 195 14.72 -13.79 -2.78
C ASN A 195 13.63 -14.55 -1.99
N THR A 196 13.45 -15.84 -2.33
CA THR A 196 12.46 -16.70 -1.66
C THR A 196 13.05 -18.00 -1.15
N VAL A 197 12.49 -18.47 -0.03
CA VAL A 197 12.64 -19.82 0.50
C VAL A 197 11.37 -20.64 0.25
N ARG A 198 11.55 -21.94 0.05
CA ARG A 198 10.47 -22.93 0.04
C ARG A 198 10.27 -23.45 1.46
N VAL A 199 9.04 -23.34 1.96
CA VAL A 199 8.61 -23.87 3.25
C VAL A 199 7.71 -25.08 2.98
N LYS A 200 8.16 -26.26 3.37
CA LYS A 200 7.37 -27.50 3.26
C LYS A 200 6.97 -27.97 4.66
N VAL A 201 5.67 -28.10 4.87
CA VAL A 201 5.05 -28.59 6.11
C VAL A 201 4.40 -29.94 5.82
N THR A 202 4.82 -30.99 6.51
CA THR A 202 4.23 -32.33 6.41
C THR A 202 3.65 -32.75 7.75
N PRO A 203 2.55 -33.51 7.77
CA PRO A 203 1.97 -33.99 9.03
C PRO A 203 3.01 -34.68 9.92
N GLY A 204 2.88 -34.43 11.23
CA GLY A 204 3.67 -35.10 12.26
C GLY A 204 2.94 -36.34 12.78
N ARG A 205 3.24 -36.72 14.03
CA ARG A 205 2.40 -37.66 14.77
C ARG A 205 1.16 -36.93 15.30
N LEU A 206 0.04 -37.64 15.42
CA LEU A 206 -1.19 -37.11 16.01
C LEU A 206 -0.92 -36.38 17.35
N GLY A 207 -1.44 -35.17 17.50
CA GLY A 207 -1.24 -34.31 18.67
C GLY A 207 0.15 -33.68 18.79
N LYS A 208 1.04 -33.87 17.82
CA LYS A 208 2.39 -33.27 17.80
C LYS A 208 2.53 -32.23 16.68
N PRO A 209 3.49 -31.29 16.78
CA PRO A 209 3.73 -30.34 15.70
C PRO A 209 4.09 -31.03 14.39
N PRO A 210 3.66 -30.49 13.23
CA PRO A 210 4.04 -31.01 11.93
C PRO A 210 5.54 -30.80 11.68
N ARG A 211 6.12 -31.59 10.77
CA ARG A 211 7.52 -31.38 10.36
C ARG A 211 7.59 -30.21 9.37
N VAL A 212 8.44 -29.23 9.68
CA VAL A 212 8.69 -28.07 8.82
C VAL A 212 10.11 -28.15 8.25
N THR A 213 10.26 -27.92 6.95
CA THR A 213 11.56 -27.84 6.28
C THR A 213 11.62 -26.56 5.45
N VAL A 214 12.77 -25.89 5.49
CA VAL A 214 13.05 -24.64 4.77
C VAL A 214 14.24 -24.87 3.85
N SER A 215 14.16 -24.40 2.60
CA SER A 215 15.25 -24.50 1.63
C SER A 215 15.16 -23.41 0.57
N PRO A 216 16.30 -22.85 0.10
CA PRO A 216 17.68 -23.08 0.57
C PRO A 216 17.99 -22.35 1.90
N ALA A 217 19.21 -22.53 2.42
CA ALA A 217 19.75 -21.84 3.59
C ALA A 217 18.83 -21.84 4.84
N PRO A 218 18.52 -23.01 5.43
CA PRO A 218 17.65 -23.08 6.62
C PRO A 218 18.21 -22.27 7.80
N ASP A 219 19.53 -22.16 7.93
CA ASP A 219 20.20 -21.42 9.02
C ASP A 219 19.95 -19.89 8.98
N TYR A 220 19.48 -19.37 7.85
CA TYR A 220 19.12 -17.95 7.70
C TYR A 220 17.70 -17.63 8.20
N VAL A 221 16.89 -18.67 8.48
CA VAL A 221 15.47 -18.52 8.81
C VAL A 221 15.15 -19.22 10.13
N ARG A 222 14.66 -18.45 11.10
CA ARG A 222 14.13 -19.01 12.36
C ARG A 222 12.73 -19.58 12.11
N VAL A 223 12.47 -20.81 12.53
CA VAL A 223 11.15 -21.44 12.42
C VAL A 223 10.51 -21.57 13.80
N VAL A 224 9.35 -20.95 13.99
CA VAL A 224 8.53 -21.05 15.20
C VAL A 224 7.29 -21.88 14.85
N ASN A 225 7.30 -23.15 15.26
CA ASN A 225 6.23 -24.10 14.95
C ASN A 225 5.23 -24.21 16.11
N ARG A 226 4.10 -23.53 15.98
CA ARG A 226 2.95 -23.54 16.91
C ARG A 226 1.79 -24.41 16.39
N ALA A 227 1.94 -25.01 15.21
CA ALA A 227 0.90 -25.85 14.63
C ALA A 227 0.83 -27.24 15.29
N VAL A 228 -0.30 -27.90 15.12
CA VAL A 228 -0.55 -29.25 15.66
C VAL A 228 -1.05 -30.17 14.54
N THR A 229 -0.63 -31.43 14.57
CA THR A 229 -1.15 -32.47 13.69
C THR A 229 -2.41 -33.07 14.30
N GLU A 230 -3.51 -33.11 13.53
CA GLU A 230 -4.78 -33.73 13.93
C GLU A 230 -5.10 -34.95 13.06
N ASP A 231 -6.17 -35.67 13.39
CA ASP A 231 -6.61 -36.83 12.63
C ASP A 231 -7.34 -36.40 11.34
N GLY A 232 -7.33 -37.26 10.31
CA GLY A 232 -7.97 -37.01 9.02
C GLY A 232 -7.10 -36.22 8.02
N ASP A 233 -7.75 -35.53 7.07
CA ASP A 233 -7.10 -34.89 5.91
C ASP A 233 -7.19 -33.34 5.89
N ASN A 234 -7.74 -32.74 6.95
CA ASN A 234 -7.95 -31.30 7.04
C ASN A 234 -6.64 -30.49 6.93
N GLN A 235 -6.73 -29.28 6.36
CA GLN A 235 -5.63 -28.32 6.34
C GLN A 235 -6.14 -26.93 6.68
N ASN A 236 -5.73 -26.42 7.84
CA ASN A 236 -5.98 -25.06 8.30
C ASN A 236 -4.70 -24.49 8.93
N LEU A 237 -3.62 -24.48 8.15
CA LEU A 237 -2.33 -23.91 8.56
C LEU A 237 -2.21 -22.47 8.07
N THR A 238 -1.68 -21.61 8.93
CA THR A 238 -1.17 -20.29 8.58
C THR A 238 0.35 -20.32 8.65
N ILE A 239 1.01 -19.81 7.60
CA ILE A 239 2.47 -19.68 7.51
C ILE A 239 2.78 -18.22 7.25
N THR A 240 3.11 -17.47 8.30
CA THR A 240 3.45 -16.04 8.24
C THR A 240 4.96 -15.84 8.42
N ARG A 241 5.43 -14.64 8.09
CA ARG A 241 6.79 -14.18 8.42
C ARG A 241 6.66 -12.97 9.34
N THR A 242 7.36 -12.97 10.46
CA THR A 242 7.40 -11.83 11.37
C THR A 242 7.96 -10.62 10.61
N ARG A 243 7.24 -9.49 10.70
CA ARG A 243 7.57 -8.26 9.96
C ARG A 243 9.02 -7.85 10.19
N ALA A 244 9.70 -7.46 9.10
CA ALA A 244 11.11 -7.06 9.09
C ALA A 244 12.12 -8.12 9.61
N LYS A 245 11.71 -9.37 9.82
CA LYS A 245 12.57 -10.46 10.35
C LYS A 245 12.51 -11.69 9.46
N ASN A 246 13.55 -12.52 9.55
CA ASN A 246 13.60 -13.86 8.96
C ASN A 246 13.12 -14.92 9.94
N GLU A 247 11.89 -14.75 10.42
CA GLU A 247 11.24 -15.67 11.34
C GLU A 247 9.90 -16.11 10.77
N LEU A 248 9.76 -17.41 10.51
CA LEU A 248 8.53 -18.02 10.03
C LEU A 248 7.72 -18.56 11.20
N VAL A 249 6.46 -18.16 11.30
CA VAL A 249 5.52 -18.67 12.31
C VAL A 249 4.52 -19.59 11.60
N ILE A 250 4.50 -20.85 12.02
CA ILE A 250 3.57 -21.86 11.52
C ILE A 250 2.56 -22.13 12.62
N SER A 251 1.29 -21.83 12.35
CA SER A 251 0.18 -21.98 13.30
C SER A 251 -0.98 -22.75 12.67
N GLY A 252 -1.93 -23.19 13.48
CA GLY A 252 -3.13 -23.90 13.03
C GLY A 252 -2.94 -25.42 13.02
N LYS A 253 -3.65 -26.11 12.14
CA LYS A 253 -3.74 -27.58 12.15
C LYS A 253 -3.55 -28.23 10.78
N ILE A 254 -3.03 -29.46 10.78
CA ILE A 254 -2.90 -30.31 9.58
C ILE A 254 -3.20 -31.77 9.92
N GLY A 255 -4.02 -32.42 9.09
CA GLY A 255 -4.43 -33.80 9.24
C GLY A 255 -3.30 -34.80 8.94
N THR A 256 -3.27 -35.95 9.61
CA THR A 256 -2.30 -37.04 9.38
C THR A 256 -2.30 -37.58 7.95
N ASP A 257 -3.45 -37.55 7.27
CA ASP A 257 -3.61 -38.07 5.91
C ASP A 257 -3.35 -37.01 4.83
N HIS A 258 -3.11 -35.75 5.21
CA HIS A 258 -2.86 -34.67 4.26
C HIS A 258 -1.47 -34.83 3.60
N PRO A 259 -1.31 -34.64 2.27
CA PRO A 259 -0.03 -34.84 1.55
C PRO A 259 1.09 -33.84 1.91
N GLY A 260 0.84 -32.95 2.87
CA GLY A 260 1.68 -31.81 3.20
C GLY A 260 1.44 -30.59 2.29
N LEU A 261 1.89 -29.44 2.75
CA LEU A 261 1.78 -28.15 2.07
C LEU A 261 3.17 -27.65 1.72
N THR A 262 3.33 -27.04 0.54
CA THR A 262 4.56 -26.35 0.14
C THR A 262 4.22 -24.94 -0.31
N VAL A 263 4.81 -23.94 0.34
CA VAL A 263 4.65 -22.52 -0.02
C VAL A 263 6.01 -21.86 -0.23
N LYS A 264 6.02 -20.73 -0.93
CA LYS A 264 7.17 -19.84 -0.97
C LYS A 264 6.97 -18.67 -0.02
N ARG A 265 8.02 -18.24 0.66
CA ARG A 265 8.06 -17.04 1.49
C ARG A 265 9.31 -16.23 1.16
N THR A 266 9.17 -14.93 1.21
CA THR A 266 10.29 -13.99 1.07
C THR A 266 11.18 -14.03 2.31
N VAL A 267 12.38 -13.50 2.18
CA VAL A 267 13.30 -13.22 3.29
C VAL A 267 13.79 -11.78 3.20
N VAL A 268 14.22 -11.22 4.33
CA VAL A 268 14.83 -9.88 4.40
C VAL A 268 16.33 -9.95 4.11
N GLU A 269 16.88 -8.85 3.60
CA GLU A 269 18.30 -8.69 3.22
C GLU A 269 18.74 -9.71 2.15
N PRO A 270 18.35 -9.52 0.87
CA PRO A 270 18.61 -10.47 -0.22
C PRO A 270 20.09 -10.82 -0.41
N GLY A 271 20.99 -9.83 -0.26
CA GLY A 271 22.43 -10.07 -0.37
C GLY A 271 22.94 -11.04 0.70
N LEU A 272 22.60 -10.81 1.98
CA LEU A 272 22.96 -11.72 3.06
C LEU A 272 22.36 -13.10 2.84
N PHE A 273 21.08 -13.19 2.44
CA PHE A 273 20.47 -14.48 2.08
C PHE A 273 21.28 -15.22 1.02
N ALA A 274 21.67 -14.55 -0.07
CA ALA A 274 22.48 -15.16 -1.11
C ALA A 274 23.85 -15.64 -0.60
N GLY A 275 24.48 -14.89 0.30
CA GLY A 275 25.71 -15.31 0.99
C GLY A 275 25.53 -16.57 1.84
N TYR A 276 24.41 -16.70 2.57
CA TYR A 276 24.08 -17.93 3.32
C TYR A 276 23.78 -19.11 2.40
N VAL A 277 23.09 -18.89 1.28
CA VAL A 277 22.89 -19.92 0.25
C VAL A 277 24.25 -20.37 -0.30
N PHE A 278 25.15 -19.44 -0.58
CA PHE A 278 26.48 -19.73 -1.08
C PHE A 278 27.33 -20.48 -0.05
N LYS A 279 27.26 -20.11 1.23
CA LYS A 279 27.88 -20.85 2.35
C LYS A 279 27.43 -22.32 2.35
N GLU A 280 26.13 -22.55 2.21
CA GLU A 280 25.57 -23.91 2.10
C GLU A 280 26.14 -24.66 0.88
N ARG A 281 26.33 -23.97 -0.27
CA ARG A 281 26.92 -24.55 -1.47
C ARG A 281 28.38 -24.94 -1.28
N LEU A 282 29.18 -24.05 -0.70
CA LEU A 282 30.60 -24.30 -0.41
C LEU A 282 30.78 -25.53 0.49
N GLN A 283 29.95 -25.65 1.53
CA GLN A 283 29.93 -26.82 2.41
C GLN A 283 29.58 -28.11 1.64
N LYS A 284 28.56 -28.07 0.78
CA LYS A 284 28.18 -29.22 -0.09
C LYS A 284 29.29 -29.61 -1.08
N LYS A 285 30.15 -28.68 -1.47
CA LYS A 285 31.33 -28.93 -2.30
C LYS A 285 32.56 -29.40 -1.51
N GLY A 286 32.40 -29.66 -0.20
CA GLY A 286 33.46 -30.14 0.68
C GLY A 286 34.47 -29.07 1.07
N MET A 287 34.14 -27.78 0.90
CA MET A 287 35.00 -26.69 1.36
C MET A 287 34.83 -26.49 2.87
N LEU A 288 35.94 -26.53 3.60
CA LEU A 288 35.95 -26.33 5.04
C LEU A 288 36.07 -24.83 5.37
N ALA A 289 35.00 -24.23 5.88
CA ALA A 289 35.03 -22.87 6.42
C ALA A 289 35.64 -22.87 7.84
N GLY A 290 36.28 -21.77 8.23
CA GLY A 290 36.76 -21.58 9.59
C GLY A 290 35.60 -21.58 10.59
N LYS A 291 35.86 -21.93 11.85
CA LYS A 291 34.83 -21.92 12.92
C LYS A 291 34.16 -20.55 13.10
N HIS A 292 34.85 -19.48 12.72
CA HIS A 292 34.40 -18.09 12.83
C HIS A 292 33.95 -17.47 11.49
N THR A 293 33.89 -18.23 10.40
CA THR A 293 33.46 -17.69 9.09
C THR A 293 31.99 -17.29 9.13
N THR A 294 31.77 -15.99 9.00
CA THR A 294 30.45 -15.34 8.93
C THR A 294 30.09 -14.96 7.50
N VAL A 295 28.84 -14.54 7.31
CA VAL A 295 28.37 -13.93 6.06
C VAL A 295 28.09 -12.47 6.36
N ILE A 296 28.77 -11.56 5.67
CA ILE A 296 28.68 -10.11 5.89
C ILE A 296 28.47 -9.37 4.57
N THR A 297 28.00 -8.13 4.63
CA THR A 297 27.99 -7.22 3.48
C THR A 297 29.29 -6.42 3.42
N GLY A 298 29.76 -6.11 2.22
CA GLY A 298 30.97 -5.32 2.01
C GLY A 298 31.29 -5.16 0.53
N ALA A 299 31.95 -4.06 0.16
CA ALA A 299 32.37 -3.84 -1.21
C ALA A 299 33.58 -4.72 -1.57
N VAL A 300 33.68 -5.13 -2.83
CA VAL A 300 34.91 -5.76 -3.35
C VAL A 300 36.09 -4.79 -3.20
N SER A 301 37.15 -5.25 -2.54
CA SER A 301 38.39 -4.48 -2.39
C SER A 301 39.13 -4.36 -3.73
N ALA A 302 39.95 -3.33 -3.89
CA ALA A 302 40.78 -3.14 -5.09
C ALA A 302 41.87 -4.22 -5.30
N GLN A 303 42.10 -5.05 -4.29
CA GLN A 303 43.16 -6.04 -4.16
C GLN A 303 42.62 -7.46 -4.41
N ALA A 304 41.29 -7.61 -4.41
CA ALA A 304 40.62 -8.87 -4.60
C ALA A 304 40.83 -9.41 -6.02
N GLU A 305 41.17 -10.70 -6.13
CA GLU A 305 41.32 -11.41 -7.40
C GLU A 305 39.98 -12.00 -7.84
N ARG A 306 39.52 -11.68 -9.06
CA ARG A 306 38.34 -12.33 -9.65
C ARG A 306 38.68 -13.75 -10.09
N ILE A 307 38.06 -14.74 -9.45
CA ILE A 307 38.33 -16.17 -9.70
C ILE A 307 37.25 -16.85 -10.54
N GLY A 308 36.08 -16.24 -10.69
CA GLY A 308 34.99 -16.78 -11.50
C GLY A 308 33.88 -15.77 -11.78
N GLN A 309 33.08 -16.07 -12.79
CA GLN A 309 31.86 -15.33 -13.08
C GLN A 309 30.81 -16.26 -13.67
N ILE A 310 29.55 -15.90 -13.46
CA ILE A 310 28.38 -16.41 -14.17
C ILE A 310 27.64 -15.21 -14.77
N VAL A 311 26.84 -15.45 -15.79
CA VAL A 311 26.07 -14.40 -16.46
C VAL A 311 24.60 -14.78 -16.58
N SER A 312 23.73 -13.78 -16.56
CA SER A 312 22.31 -13.94 -16.84
C SER A 312 22.07 -14.53 -18.25
N PRO A 313 20.89 -15.09 -18.53
CA PRO A 313 20.36 -15.17 -19.89
C PRO A 313 20.40 -13.80 -20.60
N PRO A 314 20.35 -13.78 -21.95
CA PRO A 314 20.27 -12.52 -22.70
C PRO A 314 19.07 -11.68 -22.26
N MET A 315 19.19 -10.35 -22.36
CA MET A 315 18.17 -9.38 -21.95
C MET A 315 16.76 -9.73 -22.47
N ASP A 316 16.64 -10.21 -23.71
CA ASP A 316 15.34 -10.64 -24.28
C ASP A 316 14.66 -11.75 -23.51
N GLN A 317 15.43 -12.70 -22.96
CA GLN A 317 14.86 -13.79 -22.18
C GLN A 317 14.42 -13.29 -20.81
N LEU A 318 15.16 -12.33 -20.22
CA LEU A 318 14.77 -11.69 -18.96
C LEU A 318 13.48 -10.87 -19.15
N LEU A 319 13.42 -10.03 -20.18
CA LEU A 319 12.24 -9.25 -20.54
C LEU A 319 11.05 -10.16 -20.88
N ARG A 320 11.25 -11.22 -21.66
CA ARG A 320 10.20 -12.18 -22.01
C ARG A 320 9.64 -12.90 -20.77
N HIS A 321 10.51 -13.26 -19.81
CA HIS A 321 10.05 -13.81 -18.54
C HIS A 321 9.23 -12.78 -17.76
N MET A 322 9.75 -11.55 -17.61
CA MET A 322 9.05 -10.44 -16.96
C MET A 322 7.67 -10.17 -17.55
N THR A 323 7.55 -10.05 -18.88
CA THR A 323 6.30 -9.69 -19.55
C THR A 323 5.32 -10.87 -19.60
N LYS A 324 5.77 -12.08 -19.97
CA LYS A 324 4.89 -13.25 -20.12
C LYS A 324 4.47 -13.85 -18.78
N LYS A 325 5.36 -13.91 -17.78
CA LYS A 325 5.01 -14.36 -16.43
C LYS A 325 4.45 -13.25 -15.55
N SER A 326 4.55 -11.99 -16.00
CA SER A 326 4.16 -10.81 -15.21
C SER A 326 4.92 -10.73 -13.89
N ASP A 327 6.23 -11.00 -13.94
CA ASP A 327 7.09 -11.15 -12.77
C ASP A 327 7.52 -9.77 -12.25
N ASN A 328 7.09 -9.42 -11.03
CA ASN A 328 7.36 -8.13 -10.40
C ASN A 328 8.82 -8.00 -9.96
N PHE A 329 9.40 -9.09 -9.45
CA PHE A 329 10.79 -9.09 -9.00
C PHE A 329 11.73 -8.76 -10.17
N PHE A 330 11.47 -9.33 -11.36
CA PHE A 330 12.24 -8.99 -12.56
C PHE A 330 12.07 -7.52 -12.96
N ALA A 331 10.86 -6.96 -12.84
CA ALA A 331 10.61 -5.58 -13.21
C ALA A 331 11.36 -4.58 -12.32
N GLU A 332 11.36 -4.80 -11.00
CA GLU A 332 12.11 -3.93 -10.08
C GLU A 332 13.62 -4.08 -10.23
N MET A 333 14.11 -5.32 -10.39
CA MET A 333 15.53 -5.57 -10.64
C MET A 333 15.99 -4.87 -11.92
N LEU A 334 15.21 -4.93 -13.01
CA LEU A 334 15.55 -4.28 -14.28
C LEU A 334 15.38 -2.75 -14.24
N LEU A 335 14.45 -2.23 -13.43
CA LEU A 335 14.32 -0.78 -13.20
C LEU A 335 15.59 -0.21 -12.53
N LYS A 336 16.07 -0.85 -11.46
CA LYS A 336 17.33 -0.43 -10.81
C LYS A 336 18.54 -0.64 -11.71
N GLN A 337 18.56 -1.70 -12.53
CA GLN A 337 19.60 -1.90 -13.53
C GLN A 337 19.65 -0.75 -14.53
N LEU A 338 18.48 -0.24 -14.94
CA LEU A 338 18.37 0.92 -15.83
C LEU A 338 18.97 2.16 -15.17
N GLY A 339 18.62 2.43 -13.91
CA GLY A 339 19.23 3.52 -13.15
C GLY A 339 20.75 3.41 -13.07
N ALA A 340 21.27 2.22 -12.73
CA ALA A 340 22.70 2.00 -12.54
C ALA A 340 23.51 2.23 -13.83
N ARG A 341 22.94 1.89 -14.99
CA ARG A 341 23.64 1.99 -16.29
C ARG A 341 23.49 3.36 -16.94
N GLU A 342 22.34 4.00 -16.80
CA GLU A 342 22.03 5.25 -17.50
C GLU A 342 22.29 6.49 -16.65
N ALA A 343 22.21 6.38 -15.33
CA ALA A 343 22.40 7.48 -14.39
C ALA A 343 23.54 7.24 -13.39
N GLY A 344 24.23 6.09 -13.47
CA GLY A 344 25.32 5.73 -12.56
C GLY A 344 24.86 5.35 -11.15
N GLU A 345 23.55 5.21 -10.92
CA GLU A 345 22.95 5.02 -9.60
C GLU A 345 21.91 3.89 -9.65
N GLY A 346 22.16 2.77 -8.96
CA GLY A 346 21.26 1.62 -8.92
C GLY A 346 20.04 1.78 -8.04
N SER A 347 19.24 2.83 -8.28
CA SER A 347 18.02 3.14 -7.54
C SER A 347 16.78 3.09 -8.43
N ALA A 348 15.62 2.90 -7.80
CA ALA A 348 14.34 2.96 -8.51
C ALA A 348 14.10 4.38 -9.07
N GLU A 349 14.43 5.41 -8.30
CA GLU A 349 14.32 6.81 -8.70
C GLU A 349 15.15 7.11 -9.96
N ALA A 350 16.42 6.69 -9.99
CA ALA A 350 17.27 6.82 -11.15
C ALA A 350 16.72 6.09 -12.38
N GLY A 351 16.20 4.87 -12.19
CA GLY A 351 15.52 4.11 -13.24
C GLY A 351 14.28 4.83 -13.79
N ILE A 352 13.47 5.43 -12.91
CA ILE A 352 12.28 6.20 -13.30
C ILE A 352 12.68 7.46 -14.07
N ARG A 353 13.73 8.18 -13.66
CA ARG A 353 14.27 9.32 -14.43
C ARG A 353 14.68 8.91 -15.85
N ALA A 354 15.30 7.74 -16.00
CA ALA A 354 15.64 7.20 -17.32
C ALA A 354 14.39 6.86 -18.16
N ILE A 355 13.34 6.30 -17.55
CA ILE A 355 12.05 6.07 -18.23
C ILE A 355 11.38 7.39 -18.62
N GLN A 356 11.40 8.41 -17.76
CA GLN A 356 10.84 9.73 -18.06
C GLN A 356 11.57 10.42 -19.22
N SER A 357 12.91 10.29 -19.29
CA SER A 357 13.68 10.74 -20.45
C SER A 357 13.28 9.98 -21.72
N PHE A 358 13.11 8.66 -21.68
CA PHE A 358 12.57 7.92 -22.82
C PHE A 358 11.17 8.42 -23.23
N ALA A 359 10.25 8.50 -22.28
CA ALA A 359 8.86 8.90 -22.54
C ALA A 359 8.77 10.27 -23.21
N ARG A 360 9.52 11.25 -22.72
CA ARG A 360 9.57 12.61 -23.28
C ARG A 360 10.35 12.67 -24.60
N ASP A 361 11.58 12.17 -24.60
CA ASP A 361 12.56 12.47 -25.65
C ASP A 361 12.44 11.51 -26.86
N ARG A 362 11.83 10.32 -26.67
CA ARG A 362 11.60 9.32 -27.73
C ARG A 362 10.13 9.11 -28.08
N ALA A 363 9.26 9.07 -27.08
CA ALA A 363 7.83 8.80 -27.28
C ALA A 363 6.96 10.06 -27.41
N GLY A 364 7.52 11.25 -27.16
CA GLY A 364 6.78 12.52 -27.21
C GLY A 364 5.63 12.60 -26.20
N MET A 365 5.68 11.79 -25.14
CA MET A 365 4.64 11.73 -24.13
C MET A 365 4.75 12.95 -23.22
N ASN A 366 3.63 13.62 -22.94
CA ASN A 366 3.57 14.53 -21.82
C ASN A 366 3.74 13.72 -20.51
N LEU A 367 4.34 14.32 -19.49
CA LEU A 367 4.57 13.66 -18.20
C LEU A 367 3.37 13.83 -17.25
N GLN A 368 2.14 13.85 -17.78
CA GLN A 368 0.92 13.84 -16.98
C GLN A 368 0.54 12.42 -16.50
N PHE A 369 1.52 11.69 -16.00
CA PHE A 369 1.38 10.37 -15.38
C PHE A 369 2.43 10.23 -14.28
N ARG A 370 2.20 9.31 -13.33
CA ARG A 370 3.14 9.00 -12.25
C ARG A 370 3.53 7.53 -12.30
N GLN A 371 4.84 7.29 -12.27
CA GLN A 371 5.44 5.98 -12.04
C GLN A 371 6.33 6.06 -10.81
N VAL A 372 6.13 5.16 -9.85
CA VAL A 372 6.94 5.09 -8.62
C VAL A 372 7.63 3.75 -8.42
N ASP A 373 7.27 2.73 -9.21
CA ASP A 373 7.96 1.43 -9.25
C ASP A 373 8.05 0.86 -10.69
N GLY A 374 8.72 -0.29 -10.85
CA GLY A 374 8.85 -0.94 -12.16
C GLY A 374 7.71 -1.90 -12.50
N SER A 375 7.01 -2.41 -11.49
CA SER A 375 6.08 -3.54 -11.60
C SER A 375 4.62 -3.14 -11.74
N GLY A 376 4.26 -1.92 -11.37
CA GLY A 376 2.90 -1.42 -11.20
C GLY A 376 2.22 -1.96 -9.94
N LEU A 377 2.98 -2.34 -8.91
CA LEU A 377 2.41 -2.81 -7.65
C LEU A 377 1.94 -1.65 -6.77
N SER A 378 2.62 -0.51 -6.87
CA SER A 378 2.26 0.68 -6.13
C SER A 378 0.88 1.19 -6.53
N ARG A 379 0.09 1.53 -5.52
CA ARG A 379 -1.21 2.20 -5.72
C ARG A 379 -1.05 3.71 -5.99
N GLN A 380 0.18 4.22 -6.02
CA GLN A 380 0.51 5.58 -6.46
C GLN A 380 0.84 5.66 -7.95
N ASP A 381 1.05 4.53 -8.63
CA ASP A 381 1.19 4.56 -10.08
C ASP A 381 -0.12 5.04 -10.72
N ALA A 382 0.00 5.92 -11.70
CA ALA A 382 -1.13 6.54 -12.39
C ALA A 382 -0.74 6.79 -13.83
N ILE A 383 -1.45 6.21 -14.79
CA ILE A 383 -1.22 6.41 -16.24
C ILE A 383 -2.55 6.33 -16.99
N SER A 384 -2.65 7.05 -18.10
CA SER A 384 -3.87 7.08 -18.90
C SER A 384 -3.87 6.00 -20.00
N PRO A 385 -5.04 5.59 -20.51
CA PRO A 385 -5.13 4.80 -21.74
C PRO A 385 -4.33 5.42 -22.89
N HIS A 386 -4.41 6.74 -23.04
CA HIS A 386 -3.70 7.48 -24.08
C HIS A 386 -2.19 7.36 -24.01
N HIS A 387 -1.61 7.53 -22.83
CA HIS A 387 -0.16 7.36 -22.63
C HIS A 387 0.31 5.95 -23.00
N LEU A 388 -0.49 4.92 -22.67
CA LEU A 388 -0.17 3.55 -23.05
C LEU A 388 -0.30 3.33 -24.57
N VAL A 389 -1.32 3.89 -25.23
CA VAL A 389 -1.46 3.79 -26.69
C VAL A 389 -0.35 4.55 -27.41
N GLN A 390 0.01 5.76 -26.96
CA GLN A 390 1.13 6.54 -27.50
C GLN A 390 2.46 5.78 -27.38
N LEU A 391 2.69 5.08 -26.27
CA LEU A 391 3.84 4.19 -26.11
C LEU A 391 3.84 3.06 -27.14
N LEU A 392 2.69 2.40 -27.32
CA LEU A 392 2.54 1.29 -28.26
C LEU A 392 2.75 1.74 -29.71
N GLU A 393 2.22 2.92 -30.08
CA GLU A 393 2.44 3.55 -31.37
C GLU A 393 3.92 3.88 -31.60
N THR A 394 4.56 4.48 -30.58
CA THR A 394 6.00 4.80 -30.63
C THR A 394 6.82 3.53 -30.89
N MET A 395 6.52 2.45 -30.15
CA MET A 395 7.25 1.20 -30.30
C MET A 395 6.97 0.50 -31.64
N ASP A 396 5.79 0.66 -32.25
CA ASP A 396 5.52 0.12 -33.59
C ASP A 396 6.44 0.72 -34.64
N ARG A 397 6.75 2.02 -34.53
CA ARG A 397 7.67 2.75 -35.43
C ARG A 397 9.13 2.64 -35.03
N HIS A 398 9.43 2.13 -33.83
CA HIS A 398 10.77 2.05 -33.30
C HIS A 398 11.57 0.89 -33.95
N PRO A 399 12.89 1.02 -34.17
CA PRO A 399 13.73 -0.09 -34.68
C PRO A 399 13.67 -1.38 -33.86
N ALA A 400 13.28 -1.29 -32.58
CA ALA A 400 13.06 -2.42 -31.69
C ALA A 400 11.59 -2.91 -31.65
N GLY A 401 10.71 -2.47 -32.55
CA GLY A 401 9.28 -2.75 -32.53
C GLY A 401 8.94 -4.23 -32.63
N GLU A 402 9.52 -4.95 -33.60
CA GLU A 402 9.33 -6.40 -33.71
C GLU A 402 9.77 -7.13 -32.44
N ARG A 403 10.90 -6.69 -31.86
CA ARG A 403 11.44 -7.23 -30.61
C ARG A 403 10.45 -7.01 -29.48
N PHE A 404 9.93 -5.78 -29.31
CA PHE A 404 8.93 -5.41 -28.31
C PHE A 404 7.65 -6.25 -28.43
N TRP A 405 7.05 -6.32 -29.62
CA TRP A 405 5.83 -7.10 -29.85
C TRP A 405 6.01 -8.59 -29.58
N SER A 406 7.22 -9.14 -29.80
CA SER A 406 7.52 -10.55 -29.52
C SER A 406 7.53 -10.88 -28.02
N LEU A 407 7.69 -9.88 -27.14
CA LEU A 407 7.74 -10.07 -25.69
C LEU A 407 6.35 -10.25 -25.09
N LEU A 408 5.30 -9.74 -25.74
CA LEU A 408 3.96 -9.72 -25.15
C LEU A 408 3.32 -11.13 -25.12
N PRO A 409 2.50 -11.43 -24.09
CA PRO A 409 1.61 -12.58 -24.11
C PRO A 409 0.72 -12.61 -25.36
N VAL A 410 0.47 -13.81 -25.88
CA VAL A 410 -0.43 -14.03 -27.03
C VAL A 410 -1.70 -14.74 -26.59
N ALA A 411 -2.86 -14.19 -26.96
CA ALA A 411 -4.18 -14.73 -26.63
C ALA A 411 -4.34 -16.19 -27.07
N GLY A 412 -4.79 -17.04 -26.15
CA GLY A 412 -4.95 -18.48 -26.38
C GLY A 412 -3.65 -19.29 -26.49
N VAL A 413 -2.48 -18.67 -26.35
CA VAL A 413 -1.19 -19.33 -26.62
C VAL A 413 -0.28 -19.35 -25.39
N ASP A 414 0.05 -18.18 -24.83
CA ASP A 414 1.04 -18.10 -23.76
C ASP A 414 0.86 -16.94 -22.77
N GLY A 415 1.76 -16.91 -21.78
CA GLY A 415 1.79 -15.89 -20.74
C GLY A 415 0.46 -15.78 -19.98
N THR A 416 0.11 -14.55 -19.59
CA THR A 416 -1.13 -14.24 -18.87
C THR A 416 -2.38 -14.27 -19.76
N LEU A 417 -2.24 -14.39 -21.08
CA LEU A 417 -3.36 -14.53 -22.01
C LEU A 417 -3.60 -15.97 -22.49
N LYS A 418 -2.81 -16.95 -22.02
CA LYS A 418 -2.86 -18.35 -22.48
C LYS A 418 -4.28 -18.95 -22.51
N ASN A 419 -5.11 -18.60 -21.52
CA ASN A 419 -6.47 -19.11 -21.39
C ASN A 419 -7.54 -18.02 -21.63
N ARG A 420 -7.18 -16.90 -22.29
CA ARG A 420 -8.09 -15.80 -22.62
C ARG A 420 -8.36 -15.78 -24.11
N MET A 421 -9.61 -15.45 -24.47
CA MET A 421 -10.07 -15.30 -25.87
C MET A 421 -9.91 -16.57 -26.73
N THR A 422 -9.70 -17.75 -26.13
CA THR A 422 -9.64 -19.04 -26.84
C THR A 422 -10.97 -19.34 -27.53
N GLY A 423 -10.93 -19.78 -28.78
CA GLY A 423 -12.11 -20.07 -29.60
C GLY A 423 -12.83 -18.82 -30.12
N THR A 424 -12.25 -17.64 -29.98
CA THR A 424 -12.81 -16.37 -30.47
C THR A 424 -11.89 -15.75 -31.53
N PRO A 425 -12.34 -14.75 -32.32
CA PRO A 425 -11.49 -14.03 -33.26
C PRO A 425 -10.20 -13.46 -32.64
N GLY A 426 -10.21 -13.12 -31.34
CA GLY A 426 -9.03 -12.62 -30.64
C GLY A 426 -7.92 -13.65 -30.42
N GLU A 427 -8.20 -14.96 -30.51
CA GLU A 427 -7.19 -16.01 -30.37
C GLU A 427 -6.07 -15.82 -31.40
N LYS A 428 -4.80 -15.82 -30.94
CA LYS A 428 -3.57 -15.57 -31.73
C LYS A 428 -3.45 -14.18 -32.36
N HIS A 429 -4.54 -13.44 -32.52
CA HIS A 429 -4.58 -12.11 -33.12
C HIS A 429 -4.40 -10.98 -32.11
N VAL A 430 -4.60 -11.24 -30.82
CA VAL A 430 -4.34 -10.27 -29.74
C VAL A 430 -3.02 -10.59 -29.04
N ARG A 431 -2.13 -9.60 -28.96
CA ARG A 431 -0.91 -9.62 -28.14
C ARG A 431 -0.94 -8.45 -27.17
N ALA A 432 -1.00 -8.73 -25.87
CA ALA A 432 -1.19 -7.67 -24.89
C ALA A 432 -0.59 -8.00 -23.52
N LYS A 433 -0.18 -6.95 -22.80
CA LYS A 433 0.19 -7.04 -21.39
C LYS A 433 -1.05 -6.86 -20.53
N THR A 434 -1.23 -7.77 -19.59
CA THR A 434 -2.27 -7.68 -18.56
C THR A 434 -1.79 -6.85 -17.37
N GLY A 435 -2.65 -5.97 -16.86
CA GLY A 435 -2.52 -5.22 -15.60
C GLY A 435 -3.09 -5.96 -14.38
N GLY A 436 -3.24 -7.28 -14.47
CA GLY A 436 -4.10 -8.03 -13.55
C GLY A 436 -5.55 -7.91 -13.99
N GLU A 437 -6.42 -7.50 -13.07
CA GLU A 437 -7.86 -7.32 -13.32
C GLU A 437 -8.21 -5.90 -13.78
N PHE A 438 -7.25 -4.97 -13.68
CA PHE A 438 -7.46 -3.53 -13.86
C PHE A 438 -6.96 -2.97 -15.19
N GLY A 439 -6.34 -3.80 -16.05
CA GLY A 439 -5.89 -3.30 -17.35
C GLY A 439 -5.53 -4.36 -18.38
N LEU A 440 -5.65 -3.98 -19.65
CA LEU A 440 -5.15 -4.71 -20.81
C LEU A 440 -4.68 -3.70 -21.86
N ALA A 441 -3.41 -3.78 -22.27
CA ALA A 441 -2.86 -2.90 -23.30
C ALA A 441 -1.95 -3.67 -24.27
N GLY A 442 -2.10 -3.42 -25.57
CA GLY A 442 -1.33 -4.10 -26.60
C GLY A 442 -1.87 -3.88 -28.01
N ILE A 443 -1.70 -4.88 -28.86
CA ILE A 443 -2.09 -4.87 -30.27
C ILE A 443 -3.14 -5.94 -30.55
N ALA A 444 -4.15 -5.59 -31.34
CA ALA A 444 -5.11 -6.50 -31.94
C ALA A 444 -4.98 -6.41 -33.47
N VAL A 445 -4.83 -7.56 -34.13
CA VAL A 445 -4.87 -7.66 -35.59
C VAL A 445 -6.27 -8.07 -36.00
N ALA A 446 -6.96 -7.21 -36.75
CA ALA A 446 -8.31 -7.43 -37.21
C ALA A 446 -8.37 -8.49 -38.32
N GLN A 447 -9.56 -9.04 -38.57
CA GLN A 447 -9.80 -9.95 -39.71
C GLN A 447 -9.52 -9.28 -41.07
N SER A 448 -9.70 -7.97 -41.17
CA SER A 448 -9.27 -7.16 -42.32
C SER A 448 -7.75 -7.07 -42.50
N GLY A 449 -6.97 -7.47 -41.49
CA GLY A 449 -5.53 -7.25 -41.42
C GLY A 449 -5.14 -5.91 -40.75
N GLU A 450 -6.10 -5.03 -40.48
CA GLU A 450 -5.83 -3.75 -39.81
C GLU A 450 -5.29 -3.97 -38.39
N ARG A 451 -4.25 -3.22 -38.03
CA ARG A 451 -3.60 -3.30 -36.72
C ARG A 451 -4.07 -2.18 -35.81
N PHE A 452 -4.66 -2.55 -34.67
CA PHE A 452 -5.08 -1.62 -33.63
C PHE A 452 -4.19 -1.70 -32.41
N ALA A 453 -3.54 -0.60 -32.04
CA ALA A 453 -3.04 -0.40 -30.69
C ALA A 453 -4.21 -0.05 -29.78
N PHE A 454 -4.28 -0.64 -28.60
CA PHE A 454 -5.34 -0.37 -27.66
C PHE A 454 -4.86 -0.42 -26.22
N SER A 455 -5.57 0.32 -25.37
CA SER A 455 -5.44 0.27 -23.93
C SER A 455 -6.82 0.35 -23.29
N VAL A 456 -7.09 -0.54 -22.33
CA VAL A 456 -8.31 -0.54 -21.51
C VAL A 456 -7.87 -0.59 -20.05
N LEU A 457 -8.23 0.43 -19.26
CA LEU A 457 -7.96 0.53 -17.84
C LEU A 457 -9.27 0.63 -17.06
N ILE A 458 -9.35 -0.06 -15.91
CA ILE A 458 -10.58 -0.23 -15.14
C ILE A 458 -10.31 0.02 -13.66
N LYS A 459 -11.20 0.75 -13.00
CA LYS A 459 -11.20 1.01 -11.56
C LYS A 459 -12.55 0.65 -10.94
N GLY A 460 -12.58 0.38 -9.63
CA GLY A 460 -13.82 0.15 -8.89
C GLY A 460 -14.49 -1.20 -9.17
N ALA A 461 -13.77 -2.15 -9.78
CA ALA A 461 -14.31 -3.45 -10.12
C ALA A 461 -14.38 -4.39 -8.91
N GLN A 462 -15.54 -4.44 -8.24
CA GLN A 462 -15.81 -5.40 -7.17
C GLN A 462 -15.83 -6.85 -7.68
N LYS A 463 -16.44 -7.06 -8.86
CA LYS A 463 -16.43 -8.35 -9.57
C LYS A 463 -15.34 -8.37 -10.65
N LYS A 464 -14.14 -8.75 -10.22
CA LYS A 464 -12.92 -8.88 -11.04
C LYS A 464 -13.11 -9.63 -12.37
N ALA A 465 -13.97 -10.65 -12.39
CA ALA A 465 -14.28 -11.42 -13.61
C ALA A 465 -14.99 -10.58 -14.68
N LEU A 466 -15.85 -9.63 -14.29
CA LEU A 466 -16.58 -8.75 -15.22
C LEU A 466 -15.66 -7.69 -15.84
N ALA A 467 -14.74 -7.11 -15.07
CA ALA A 467 -13.72 -6.21 -15.59
C ALA A 467 -12.84 -6.91 -16.64
N LYS A 468 -12.42 -8.15 -16.35
CA LYS A 468 -11.67 -8.97 -17.31
C LYS A 468 -12.50 -9.31 -18.55
N ALA A 469 -13.78 -9.64 -18.39
CA ALA A 469 -14.68 -9.93 -19.50
C ALA A 469 -14.85 -8.71 -20.42
N LEU A 470 -14.94 -7.50 -19.87
CA LEU A 470 -14.96 -6.27 -20.67
C LEU A 470 -13.68 -6.11 -21.50
N GLN A 471 -12.51 -6.27 -20.88
CA GLN A 471 -11.23 -6.20 -21.60
C GLN A 471 -11.16 -7.21 -22.75
N ASP A 472 -11.56 -8.45 -22.50
CA ASP A 472 -11.60 -9.50 -23.52
C ASP A 472 -12.61 -9.15 -24.61
N ARG A 473 -13.80 -8.64 -24.26
CA ARG A 473 -14.84 -8.24 -25.22
C ARG A 473 -14.35 -7.14 -26.14
N ILE A 474 -13.72 -6.07 -25.61
CA ILE A 474 -13.13 -4.99 -26.42
C ILE A 474 -12.07 -5.57 -27.37
N ALA A 475 -11.12 -6.35 -26.88
CA ALA A 475 -10.04 -6.91 -27.71
C ALA A 475 -10.56 -7.87 -28.79
N ILE A 476 -11.60 -8.67 -28.49
CA ILE A 476 -12.28 -9.53 -29.48
C ILE A 476 -12.96 -8.68 -30.55
N THR A 477 -13.68 -7.63 -30.15
CA THR A 477 -14.34 -6.71 -31.10
C THR A 477 -13.35 -6.09 -32.06
N LEU A 478 -12.16 -5.69 -31.58
CA LEU A 478 -11.08 -5.20 -32.45
C LEU A 478 -10.60 -6.27 -33.44
N ALA A 479 -10.49 -7.52 -33.00
CA ALA A 479 -10.13 -8.63 -33.88
C ALA A 479 -11.22 -8.96 -34.92
N THR A 480 -12.49 -8.68 -34.64
CA THR A 480 -13.64 -8.90 -35.55
C THR A 480 -13.83 -7.78 -36.58
N TYR A 481 -13.20 -6.62 -36.40
CA TYR A 481 -13.33 -5.49 -37.33
C TYR A 481 -13.00 -5.88 -38.79
N PRO A 482 -13.78 -5.41 -39.81
CA PRO A 482 -14.78 -4.34 -39.79
C PRO A 482 -16.24 -4.82 -39.64
N ASP A 483 -16.46 -6.13 -39.53
CA ASP A 483 -17.76 -6.77 -39.60
C ASP A 483 -18.49 -6.75 -38.25
N LEU A 484 -18.76 -5.52 -37.77
CA LEU A 484 -19.40 -5.25 -36.49
C LEU A 484 -20.89 -4.92 -36.66
N PRO A 485 -21.77 -5.44 -35.77
CA PRO A 485 -23.17 -5.04 -35.75
C PRO A 485 -23.30 -3.56 -35.33
N ASP A 486 -24.32 -2.87 -35.82
CA ASP A 486 -24.64 -1.50 -35.35
C ASP A 486 -25.43 -1.60 -34.03
N PRO A 487 -24.90 -1.07 -32.91
CA PRO A 487 -25.57 -1.13 -31.61
C PRO A 487 -26.74 -0.17 -31.45
N GLY A 488 -26.98 0.72 -32.42
CA GLY A 488 -27.99 1.79 -32.33
C GLY A 488 -27.47 3.05 -31.63
N GLU A 489 -28.38 3.96 -31.31
CA GLU A 489 -28.05 5.24 -30.66
C GLU A 489 -27.75 5.07 -29.17
N LEU A 490 -26.81 5.87 -28.67
CA LEU A 490 -26.49 5.93 -27.24
C LEU A 490 -27.51 6.83 -26.53
N PRO A 491 -27.88 6.52 -25.27
CA PRO A 491 -28.75 7.40 -24.49
C PRO A 491 -28.07 8.77 -24.25
N PRO A 492 -28.85 9.86 -24.16
CA PRO A 492 -28.31 11.17 -23.83
C PRO A 492 -27.74 11.20 -22.40
N GLU A 493 -26.77 12.08 -22.17
CA GLU A 493 -26.27 12.34 -20.81
C GLU A 493 -27.31 13.12 -19.99
N GLU A 494 -27.37 12.83 -18.70
CA GLU A 494 -28.25 13.54 -17.76
C GLU A 494 -27.68 14.93 -17.45
N ALA A 495 -28.50 15.97 -17.55
CA ALA A 495 -28.16 17.33 -17.15
C ALA A 495 -28.82 17.70 -15.82
N TYR A 496 -28.09 18.41 -14.96
CA TYR A 496 -28.52 18.84 -13.63
C TYR A 496 -28.47 20.37 -13.49
N LEU A 497 -29.15 20.92 -12.48
CA LEU A 497 -29.23 22.38 -12.27
C LEU A 497 -27.87 23.07 -12.15
N LEU A 498 -26.86 22.39 -11.60
CA LEU A 498 -25.51 22.93 -11.45
C LEU A 498 -24.54 22.49 -12.56
N SER A 499 -24.98 21.75 -13.57
CA SER A 499 -24.12 21.23 -14.65
C SER A 499 -23.39 22.35 -15.39
N ASP A 500 -24.11 23.39 -15.83
CA ASP A 500 -23.55 24.52 -16.58
C ASP A 500 -22.47 25.29 -15.79
N ALA A 501 -22.50 25.21 -14.47
CA ALA A 501 -21.57 25.91 -13.59
C ALA A 501 -20.36 25.04 -13.18
N ILE A 502 -20.55 23.73 -12.99
CA ILE A 502 -19.51 22.81 -12.50
C ILE A 502 -18.75 22.12 -13.64
N ASP A 503 -19.43 21.66 -14.69
CA ASP A 503 -18.81 20.86 -15.76
C ASP A 503 -17.65 21.60 -16.47
N PRO A 504 -17.72 22.93 -16.74
CA PRO A 504 -16.60 23.67 -17.31
C PRO A 504 -15.34 23.66 -16.42
N LEU A 505 -15.51 23.63 -15.08
CA LEU A 505 -14.38 23.57 -14.15
C LEU A 505 -13.69 22.20 -14.20
N LEU A 506 -14.44 21.13 -14.45
CA LEU A 506 -13.91 19.76 -14.59
C LEU A 506 -13.25 19.51 -15.94
N ALA A 507 -13.65 20.27 -16.97
CA ALA A 507 -13.15 20.16 -18.34
C ALA A 507 -11.82 20.89 -18.59
N ASP A 508 -11.32 21.68 -17.63
CA ASP A 508 -10.02 22.36 -17.73
C ASP A 508 -8.88 21.34 -17.96
N GLU A 509 -7.99 21.66 -18.90
CA GLU A 509 -6.86 20.79 -19.29
C GLU A 509 -5.95 20.47 -18.11
N ALA A 510 -5.83 21.36 -17.12
CA ALA A 510 -5.07 21.12 -15.91
C ALA A 510 -5.61 19.96 -15.06
N TYR A 511 -6.87 19.54 -15.29
CA TYR A 511 -7.57 18.44 -14.62
C TYR A 511 -7.82 17.22 -15.52
N ALA A 512 -7.25 17.19 -16.73
CA ALA A 512 -7.50 16.13 -17.71
C ALA A 512 -7.25 14.72 -17.15
N GLY A 513 -6.14 14.53 -16.41
CA GLY A 513 -5.76 13.24 -15.82
C GLY A 513 -6.56 12.81 -14.57
N MET A 514 -7.36 13.71 -13.99
CA MET A 514 -8.13 13.45 -12.77
C MET A 514 -9.45 12.75 -13.05
N ILE A 515 -9.74 11.68 -12.32
CA ILE A 515 -11.07 11.09 -12.17
C ILE A 515 -11.77 11.76 -10.99
N SER A 516 -12.96 12.31 -11.20
CA SER A 516 -13.79 12.88 -10.14
C SER A 516 -15.12 12.15 -10.01
N GLY A 517 -15.56 11.98 -8.77
CA GLY A 517 -16.90 11.56 -8.38
C GLY A 517 -17.51 12.63 -7.49
N ILE A 518 -18.56 13.29 -7.96
CA ILE A 518 -19.17 14.45 -7.31
C ILE A 518 -20.67 14.27 -7.23
N MET A 519 -21.25 14.56 -6.08
CA MET A 519 -22.70 14.62 -5.89
C MET A 519 -23.06 15.78 -4.97
N VAL A 520 -24.12 16.48 -5.31
CA VAL A 520 -24.70 17.57 -4.51
C VAL A 520 -26.20 17.33 -4.41
N GLN A 521 -26.73 17.33 -3.19
CA GLN A 521 -28.14 17.11 -2.91
C GLN A 521 -28.66 18.20 -1.96
N SER A 522 -29.86 18.69 -2.25
CA SER A 522 -30.63 19.50 -1.32
C SER A 522 -31.09 18.66 -0.13
N VAL A 523 -30.70 19.05 1.07
CA VAL A 523 -31.22 18.43 2.30
C VAL A 523 -32.65 18.89 2.54
N ASP A 524 -32.96 20.15 2.23
CA ASP A 524 -34.28 20.73 2.54
C ASP A 524 -35.36 20.32 1.53
N HIS A 525 -35.01 20.05 0.27
CA HIS A 525 -35.95 19.62 -0.78
C HIS A 525 -35.78 18.16 -1.23
N GLY A 526 -34.72 17.48 -0.80
CA GLY A 526 -34.45 16.08 -1.13
C GLY A 526 -33.95 15.82 -2.56
N GLU A 527 -33.91 16.83 -3.43
CA GLU A 527 -33.52 16.68 -4.84
C GLU A 527 -32.00 16.70 -5.08
N VAL A 528 -31.55 16.01 -6.13
CA VAL A 528 -30.15 15.99 -6.56
C VAL A 528 -29.91 17.18 -7.49
N LEU A 529 -29.02 18.09 -7.08
CA LEU A 529 -28.67 19.30 -7.83
C LEU A 529 -27.49 19.10 -8.79
N TYR A 530 -26.67 18.08 -8.55
CA TYR A 530 -25.55 17.71 -9.40
C TYR A 530 -25.13 16.25 -9.19
N ARG A 531 -24.79 15.57 -10.27
CA ARG A 531 -24.26 14.20 -10.25
C ARG A 531 -23.22 14.02 -11.36
N HIS A 532 -21.98 13.70 -10.98
CA HIS A 532 -20.91 13.37 -11.92
C HIS A 532 -20.15 12.13 -11.40
N HIS A 533 -20.23 11.02 -12.14
CA HIS A 533 -19.67 9.72 -11.71
C HIS A 533 -20.00 9.38 -10.23
N ALA A 534 -21.22 9.66 -9.77
CA ALA A 534 -21.51 9.66 -8.34
C ALA A 534 -21.43 8.27 -7.70
N GLU A 535 -21.56 7.21 -8.50
CA GLU A 535 -21.48 5.81 -8.09
C GLU A 535 -20.05 5.28 -8.15
N ALA A 536 -19.12 6.00 -8.80
CA ALA A 536 -17.76 5.53 -9.02
C ALA A 536 -17.04 5.23 -7.69
N LEU A 537 -16.50 4.02 -7.58
CA LEU A 537 -15.71 3.61 -6.43
C LEU A 537 -14.30 4.19 -6.52
N LEU A 538 -14.07 5.21 -5.70
CA LEU A 538 -12.81 5.96 -5.60
C LEU A 538 -12.20 5.81 -4.20
N THR A 539 -10.89 6.01 -4.10
CA THR A 539 -10.20 6.07 -2.82
C THR A 539 -10.66 7.33 -2.08
N PRO A 540 -11.32 7.23 -0.92
CA PRO A 540 -11.94 8.38 -0.26
C PRO A 540 -10.98 9.18 0.63
N ALA A 541 -9.79 8.62 0.89
CA ALA A 541 -8.90 9.08 1.95
C ALA A 541 -9.68 9.25 3.28
N SER A 542 -9.39 10.29 4.06
CA SER A 542 -10.00 10.53 5.39
C SER A 542 -11.51 10.77 5.42
N ASN A 543 -12.23 10.79 4.29
CA ASN A 543 -13.68 10.93 4.31
C ASN A 543 -14.38 9.66 4.86
N ILE A 544 -13.70 8.51 4.88
CA ILE A 544 -14.20 7.31 5.58
C ILE A 544 -14.40 7.53 7.09
N LYS A 545 -13.67 8.50 7.69
CA LYS A 545 -13.83 8.84 9.11
C LYS A 545 -15.26 9.31 9.45
N LEU A 546 -16.01 9.81 8.47
CA LEU A 546 -17.42 10.15 8.65
C LEU A 546 -18.26 8.90 8.98
N PHE A 547 -18.01 7.79 8.30
CA PHE A 547 -18.64 6.50 8.58
C PHE A 547 -18.18 5.94 9.92
N THR A 548 -16.88 5.96 10.21
CA THR A 548 -16.32 5.49 11.50
C THR A 548 -16.89 6.28 12.68
N ALA A 549 -16.94 7.62 12.57
CA ALA A 549 -17.47 8.50 13.61
C ALA A 549 -18.97 8.28 13.83
N GLY A 550 -19.77 8.25 12.75
CA GLY A 550 -21.20 7.99 12.84
C GLY A 550 -21.52 6.63 13.45
N ALA A 551 -20.81 5.58 13.02
CA ALA A 551 -20.97 4.23 13.57
C ALA A 551 -20.62 4.17 15.06
N ALA A 552 -19.58 4.90 15.49
CA ALA A 552 -19.19 4.95 16.90
C ALA A 552 -20.23 5.68 17.76
N LEU A 553 -20.73 6.84 17.34
CA LEU A 553 -21.78 7.56 18.06
C LEU A 553 -23.06 6.73 18.16
N ARG A 554 -23.48 6.09 17.06
CA ARG A 554 -24.65 5.21 17.04
C ARG A 554 -24.49 4.02 17.99
N SER A 555 -23.30 3.44 18.02
CA SER A 555 -23.03 2.19 18.74
C SER A 555 -22.78 2.41 20.23
N LEU A 556 -22.01 3.43 20.59
CA LEU A 556 -21.50 3.64 21.95
C LEU A 556 -22.22 4.79 22.68
N GLY A 557 -22.78 5.74 21.94
CA GLY A 557 -23.38 6.97 22.48
C GLY A 557 -22.36 8.11 22.64
N MET A 558 -22.86 9.36 22.64
CA MET A 558 -22.04 10.58 22.71
C MET A 558 -21.21 10.68 24.00
N ASP A 559 -21.73 10.13 25.10
CA ASP A 559 -21.12 10.18 26.44
C ASP A 559 -20.19 9.00 26.75
N TYR A 560 -19.98 8.08 25.80
CA TYR A 560 -19.04 6.98 25.99
C TYR A 560 -17.65 7.54 26.31
N ARG A 561 -16.96 6.90 27.25
CA ARG A 561 -15.59 7.24 27.63
C ARG A 561 -14.74 6.00 27.54
N PHE A 562 -13.62 6.13 26.84
CA PHE A 562 -12.59 5.11 26.87
C PHE A 562 -11.99 5.06 28.27
N LYS A 563 -11.46 3.88 28.63
CA LYS A 563 -10.89 3.68 29.96
C LYS A 563 -9.48 3.12 29.89
N THR A 564 -8.69 3.52 30.88
CA THR A 564 -7.42 2.90 31.24
C THR A 564 -7.50 2.49 32.69
N GLU A 565 -7.12 1.25 33.01
CA GLU A 565 -7.24 0.69 34.36
C GLU A 565 -5.87 0.30 34.91
N LEU A 566 -5.68 0.53 36.20
CA LEU A 566 -4.47 0.21 36.93
C LEU A 566 -4.78 -0.83 38.00
N TYR A 567 -4.03 -1.93 38.02
CA TYR A 567 -4.21 -3.04 38.95
C TYR A 567 -2.92 -3.35 39.72
N ARG A 568 -3.06 -4.11 40.81
CA ARG A 568 -1.95 -4.74 41.53
C ARG A 568 -2.19 -6.24 41.76
N THR A 569 -1.14 -7.06 41.69
CA THR A 569 -1.24 -8.52 41.92
C THR A 569 -0.89 -8.98 43.34
N GLY A 570 -0.58 -8.04 44.26
CA GLY A 570 -0.17 -8.35 45.63
C GLY A 570 -0.44 -7.21 46.62
N PRO A 571 -0.26 -7.45 47.94
CA PRO A 571 -0.54 -6.45 48.98
C PRO A 571 0.48 -5.31 49.00
N ILE A 572 0.02 -4.14 49.45
CA ILE A 572 0.89 -3.03 49.85
C ILE A 572 1.13 -3.14 51.36
N ARG A 573 2.38 -3.31 51.78
CA ARG A 573 2.78 -3.38 53.20
C ARG A 573 3.99 -2.52 53.44
N ASP A 574 3.91 -1.63 54.43
CA ASP A 574 5.01 -0.71 54.80
C ASP A 574 5.56 0.08 53.60
N GLY A 575 4.66 0.50 52.70
CA GLY A 575 4.98 1.22 51.46
C GLY A 575 5.56 0.34 50.33
N VAL A 576 5.60 -0.98 50.49
CA VAL A 576 6.09 -1.92 49.48
C VAL A 576 4.94 -2.69 48.84
N LEU A 577 4.80 -2.58 47.51
CA LEU A 577 3.93 -3.46 46.72
C LEU A 577 4.64 -4.80 46.46
N LYS A 578 4.15 -5.87 47.10
CA LYS A 578 4.65 -7.25 46.94
C LYS A 578 4.01 -7.95 45.74
N GLY A 579 4.14 -7.35 44.57
CA GLY A 579 3.54 -7.83 43.33
C GLY A 579 3.83 -6.90 42.17
N ASP A 580 3.14 -7.16 41.06
CA ASP A 580 3.22 -6.38 39.83
C ASP A 580 2.23 -5.22 39.87
N LEU A 581 2.59 -4.16 39.16
CA LEU A 581 1.68 -3.09 38.76
C LEU A 581 1.22 -3.39 37.33
N VAL A 582 -0.08 -3.48 37.07
CA VAL A 582 -0.60 -3.78 35.73
C VAL A 582 -1.37 -2.58 35.18
N MET A 583 -0.98 -2.09 34.02
CA MET A 583 -1.67 -1.04 33.28
C MET A 583 -2.40 -1.66 32.08
N LYS A 584 -3.73 -1.57 32.08
CA LYS A 584 -4.57 -2.11 31.01
C LYS A 584 -5.22 -1.01 30.20
N GLY A 585 -4.98 -1.01 28.90
CA GLY A 585 -5.62 -0.11 27.95
C GLY A 585 -6.86 -0.74 27.32
N TYR A 586 -7.93 0.05 27.20
CA TYR A 586 -9.14 -0.35 26.48
C TYR A 586 -9.39 0.49 25.22
N GLY A 587 -8.32 0.92 24.54
CA GLY A 587 -8.43 1.68 23.30
C GLY A 587 -8.58 3.19 23.50
N ASP A 588 -8.20 3.73 24.66
CA ASP A 588 -8.19 5.18 24.91
C ASP A 588 -7.18 5.89 24.00
N PRO A 589 -7.60 6.75 23.06
CA PRO A 589 -6.68 7.44 22.16
C PRO A 589 -6.03 8.69 22.81
N THR A 590 -6.45 9.07 24.01
CA THR A 590 -6.08 10.33 24.68
C THR A 590 -4.98 10.19 25.74
N LEU A 591 -4.57 8.95 26.08
CA LEU A 591 -3.52 8.70 27.06
C LEU A 591 -2.19 9.36 26.62
N ALA A 592 -1.68 10.26 27.47
CA ALA A 592 -0.51 11.07 27.15
C ALA A 592 0.45 11.26 28.35
N THR A 593 1.60 11.84 28.10
CA THR A 593 2.40 12.54 29.13
C THR A 593 1.95 13.99 29.20
N ASP A 594 2.10 14.63 30.36
CA ASP A 594 1.77 16.04 30.57
C ASP A 594 2.82 16.97 29.93
N GLY A 595 2.76 17.06 28.61
CA GLY A 595 3.76 17.76 27.80
C GLY A 595 3.33 17.96 26.35
N PRO A 596 4.27 18.26 25.44
CA PRO A 596 3.97 18.73 24.08
C PRO A 596 3.27 17.71 23.16
N LEU A 597 3.11 16.46 23.60
CA LEU A 597 2.39 15.41 22.88
C LEU A 597 0.92 15.28 23.30
N ARG A 598 0.52 15.89 24.41
CA ARG A 598 -0.87 15.97 24.87
C ARG A 598 -1.64 16.93 23.97
N VAL A 599 -2.74 16.44 23.39
CA VAL A 599 -3.55 17.17 22.40
C VAL A 599 -5.00 17.35 22.80
N GLN A 600 -5.43 16.67 23.86
CA GLN A 600 -6.75 16.73 24.46
C GLN A 600 -6.62 16.49 25.97
N GLU A 601 -7.65 16.88 26.71
CA GLU A 601 -7.85 16.43 28.08
C GLU A 601 -8.00 14.90 28.09
N GLY A 602 -7.41 14.21 29.07
CA GLY A 602 -7.35 12.75 29.10
C GLY A 602 -6.42 12.25 30.19
N PRO A 603 -6.32 10.92 30.40
CA PRO A 603 -5.40 10.36 31.38
C PRO A 603 -3.94 10.73 31.07
N VAL A 604 -3.20 11.15 32.09
CA VAL A 604 -1.76 11.44 31.97
C VAL A 604 -0.92 10.57 32.91
N ILE A 605 0.26 10.16 32.46
CA ILE A 605 1.19 9.32 33.25
C ILE A 605 1.52 9.96 34.60
N GLU A 606 1.69 11.28 34.63
CA GLU A 606 2.03 12.06 35.81
C GLU A 606 0.93 11.96 36.89
N GLN A 607 -0.34 11.91 36.47
CA GLN A 607 -1.46 11.69 37.39
C GLN A 607 -1.44 10.26 37.94
N ILE A 608 -1.13 9.26 37.11
CA ILE A 608 -1.01 7.86 37.53
C ILE A 608 0.10 7.71 38.59
N VAL A 609 1.24 8.38 38.37
CA VAL A 609 2.36 8.43 39.33
C VAL A 609 1.94 9.10 40.65
N SER A 610 1.23 10.22 40.57
CA SER A 610 0.70 10.93 41.73
C SER A 610 -0.27 10.05 42.55
N ASP A 611 -1.19 9.36 41.87
CA ASP A 611 -2.17 8.47 42.52
C ASP A 611 -1.48 7.28 43.21
N LEU A 612 -0.43 6.70 42.60
CA LEU A 612 0.35 5.63 43.22
C LEU A 612 1.13 6.09 44.45
N LYS A 613 1.67 7.31 44.44
CA LYS A 613 2.29 7.93 45.62
C LYS A 613 1.28 8.16 46.73
N ALA A 614 0.08 8.62 46.39
CA ALA A 614 -0.99 8.87 47.37
C ALA A 614 -1.44 7.58 48.08
N LEU A 615 -1.27 6.41 47.44
CA LEU A 615 -1.46 5.09 48.07
C LEU A 615 -0.32 4.68 49.02
N GLY A 616 0.69 5.54 49.21
CA GLY A 616 1.82 5.29 50.09
C GLY A 616 2.86 4.32 49.52
N ILE A 617 2.78 3.98 48.22
CA ILE A 617 3.75 3.10 47.57
C ILE A 617 5.08 3.84 47.41
N GLN A 618 6.15 3.25 47.94
CA GLN A 618 7.54 3.71 47.87
C GLN A 618 8.43 2.73 47.11
N ARG A 619 8.00 1.45 47.02
CA ARG A 619 8.73 0.40 46.32
C ARG A 619 7.79 -0.62 45.67
N VAL A 620 8.13 -1.10 44.48
CA VAL A 620 7.46 -2.21 43.79
C VAL A 620 8.42 -3.39 43.65
N GLU A 621 8.05 -4.58 44.13
CA GLU A 621 8.89 -5.77 44.04
C GLU A 621 8.69 -6.61 42.77
N GLY A 622 7.57 -6.42 42.07
CA GLY A 622 7.26 -7.04 40.78
C GLY A 622 7.53 -6.13 39.59
N ASN A 623 6.94 -6.46 38.45
CA ASN A 623 7.08 -5.78 37.16
C ASN A 623 6.03 -4.69 36.96
N VAL A 624 6.24 -3.87 35.94
CA VAL A 624 5.16 -3.14 35.28
C VAL A 624 4.66 -4.00 34.12
N VAL A 625 3.40 -4.43 34.16
CA VAL A 625 2.78 -5.26 33.12
C VAL A 625 1.87 -4.38 32.27
N ALA A 626 2.11 -4.37 30.96
CA ALA A 626 1.29 -3.66 29.98
C ALA A 626 0.29 -4.64 29.33
N ASP A 627 -1.00 -4.47 29.63
CA ASP A 627 -2.08 -5.23 29.02
C ASP A 627 -2.74 -4.42 27.90
N ALA A 628 -2.56 -4.89 26.67
CA ALA A 628 -3.22 -4.38 25.46
C ALA A 628 -4.06 -5.46 24.75
N GLY A 629 -4.36 -6.56 25.44
CA GLY A 629 -4.87 -7.80 24.84
C GLY A 629 -6.31 -7.74 24.33
N ILE A 630 -7.01 -6.61 24.47
CA ILE A 630 -8.35 -6.45 23.88
C ILE A 630 -8.29 -6.23 22.36
N PHE A 631 -7.16 -5.75 21.83
CA PHE A 631 -6.89 -5.65 20.39
C PHE A 631 -5.99 -6.79 19.95
N THR A 632 -6.11 -7.21 18.68
CA THR A 632 -5.22 -8.23 18.12
C THR A 632 -3.82 -7.71 17.84
N ASP A 633 -2.88 -8.64 17.60
CA ASP A 633 -1.47 -8.37 17.27
C ASP A 633 -1.25 -7.74 15.88
N ASP A 634 -2.31 -7.56 15.08
CA ASP A 634 -2.25 -6.84 13.81
C ASP A 634 -2.18 -5.32 14.09
N VAL A 635 -0.95 -4.85 14.27
CA VAL A 635 -0.65 -3.49 14.72
C VAL A 635 -0.69 -2.42 13.63
N TYR A 636 -0.71 -2.79 12.36
CA TYR A 636 -0.89 -1.85 11.24
C TYR A 636 -2.14 -2.22 10.44
N GLY A 637 -2.77 -1.24 9.79
CA GLY A 637 -3.92 -1.49 8.92
C GLY A 637 -3.54 -2.20 7.62
N ASP A 638 -4.47 -3.00 7.10
CA ASP A 638 -4.26 -3.75 5.85
C ASP A 638 -4.10 -2.80 4.65
N GLY A 639 -3.05 -3.02 3.87
CA GLY A 639 -2.71 -2.19 2.72
C GLY A 639 -2.07 -0.84 3.04
N TRP A 640 -1.65 -0.61 4.29
CA TRP A 640 -0.80 0.53 4.65
C TRP A 640 0.60 0.39 4.03
N SER A 641 1.22 1.52 3.70
CA SER A 641 2.51 1.54 3.01
C SER A 641 3.67 1.34 3.98
N TRP A 642 4.66 0.52 3.62
CA TRP A 642 5.77 0.18 4.53
C TRP A 642 6.70 1.38 4.81
N ASP A 643 6.81 2.30 3.85
CA ASP A 643 7.67 3.48 3.88
C ASP A 643 7.08 4.61 4.74
N ASP A 644 5.79 4.53 5.09
CA ASP A 644 5.12 5.42 6.05
C ASP A 644 5.32 4.96 7.51
N GLU A 645 5.99 3.84 7.80
CA GLU A 645 6.18 3.35 9.18
C GLU A 645 6.99 4.28 10.10
N SER A 646 7.69 5.27 9.53
CA SER A 646 8.38 6.33 10.29
C SER A 646 7.50 7.57 10.51
N GLU A 647 6.33 7.63 9.88
CA GLU A 647 5.48 8.81 9.86
C GLU A 647 4.47 8.79 11.00
N TYR A 648 4.30 9.93 11.66
CA TYR A 648 3.43 10.06 12.83
C TYR A 648 1.96 9.68 12.57
N TYR A 649 1.53 9.70 11.31
CA TYR A 649 0.17 9.38 10.90
C TYR A 649 -0.05 7.88 10.66
N GLN A 650 1.00 7.07 10.79
CA GLN A 650 0.96 5.61 10.70
C GLN A 650 1.64 4.93 11.93
N PRO A 651 1.27 5.28 13.16
CA PRO A 651 1.77 4.56 14.33
C PRO A 651 1.16 3.16 14.42
N GLN A 652 1.79 2.29 15.19
CA GLN A 652 1.20 1.00 15.55
C GLN A 652 -0.05 1.20 16.43
N ILE A 653 -1.08 0.39 16.20
CA ILE A 653 -2.38 0.48 16.88
C ILE A 653 -2.50 -0.63 17.94
N THR A 654 -2.26 -0.27 19.20
CA THR A 654 -2.45 -1.14 20.37
C THR A 654 -3.42 -0.53 21.37
N ALA A 655 -4.18 -1.37 22.10
CA ALA A 655 -5.23 -0.91 23.01
C ALA A 655 -4.71 -0.06 24.19
N LEU A 656 -3.45 -0.25 24.56
CA LEU A 656 -2.70 0.65 25.43
C LEU A 656 -1.66 1.36 24.58
N SER A 657 -1.76 2.68 24.46
CA SER A 657 -0.87 3.49 23.62
C SER A 657 -0.69 4.87 24.23
N LEU A 658 0.54 5.17 24.64
CA LEU A 658 0.91 6.48 25.17
C LEU A 658 1.26 7.44 24.04
N ASN A 659 0.83 8.71 24.12
CA ASN A 659 1.21 9.77 23.17
C ASN A 659 0.92 9.39 21.70
N ARG A 660 -0.20 8.70 21.45
CA ARG A 660 -0.56 8.13 20.13
C ARG A 660 0.49 7.18 19.55
N GLY A 661 1.27 6.53 20.40
CA GLY A 661 2.36 5.64 19.99
C GLY A 661 3.56 6.35 19.38
N THR A 662 3.80 7.60 19.76
CA THR A 662 4.92 8.41 19.24
C THR A 662 5.79 9.01 20.34
N VAL A 663 7.03 9.30 19.97
CA VAL A 663 7.92 10.25 20.67
C VAL A 663 8.05 11.52 19.83
N ARG A 664 8.34 12.66 20.48
CA ARG A 664 8.66 13.93 19.83
C ARG A 664 10.17 14.13 19.85
N LEU A 665 10.73 14.51 18.71
CA LEU A 665 12.12 14.87 18.54
C LEU A 665 12.21 16.32 18.07
N ASP A 666 12.61 17.21 18.97
CA ASP A 666 12.91 18.60 18.67
C ASP A 666 14.37 18.71 18.20
N TYR A 667 14.62 19.46 17.13
CA TYR A 667 15.95 19.58 16.53
C TYR A 667 16.30 21.03 16.15
N LEU A 668 17.55 21.40 16.43
CA LEU A 668 18.13 22.72 16.19
C LEU A 668 19.56 22.57 15.65
N PRO A 669 20.07 23.52 14.84
CA PRO A 669 21.48 23.52 14.50
C PRO A 669 22.36 23.66 15.76
N GLY A 670 23.60 23.19 15.65
CA GLY A 670 24.68 23.43 16.61
C GLY A 670 25.09 24.90 16.65
N GLU A 671 26.13 25.23 17.41
CA GLU A 671 26.53 26.63 17.62
C GLU A 671 27.33 27.20 16.44
N LYS A 672 28.01 26.35 15.67
CA LYS A 672 28.74 26.71 14.46
C LYS A 672 28.68 25.60 13.40
N ALA A 673 29.00 25.95 12.16
CA ALA A 673 29.11 24.97 11.08
C ALA A 673 30.14 23.87 11.42
N GLY A 674 29.78 22.62 11.14
CA GLY A 674 30.53 21.42 11.49
C GLY A 674 30.14 20.79 12.84
N ASP A 675 29.46 21.52 13.72
CA ASP A 675 28.99 20.96 15.00
C ASP A 675 27.85 19.95 14.78
N PRO A 676 27.73 18.91 15.63
CA PRO A 676 26.51 18.10 15.69
C PRO A 676 25.28 18.97 15.98
N ILE A 677 24.13 18.60 15.44
CA ILE A 677 22.85 19.26 15.77
C ILE A 677 22.46 19.01 17.23
N ARG A 678 21.66 19.92 17.80
CA ARG A 678 21.08 19.78 19.14
C ARG A 678 19.73 19.08 19.04
N LEU A 679 19.51 18.06 19.87
CA LEU A 679 18.31 17.22 19.86
C LEU A 679 17.69 17.14 21.26
N THR A 680 16.35 17.18 21.34
CA THR A 680 15.60 16.88 22.56
C THR A 680 14.54 15.82 22.27
N LEU A 681 14.56 14.73 23.02
CA LEU A 681 13.57 13.65 22.95
C LEU A 681 12.53 13.83 24.05
N SER A 682 11.25 13.87 23.70
CA SER A 682 10.13 14.03 24.61
C SER A 682 9.07 12.92 24.43
N PRO A 683 8.70 12.17 25.49
CA PRO A 683 9.35 12.13 26.79
C PRO A 683 10.78 11.57 26.69
N LYS A 684 11.63 11.91 27.67
CA LYS A 684 12.94 11.28 27.79
C LYS A 684 12.73 9.83 28.24
N THR A 685 13.15 8.89 27.40
CA THR A 685 13.00 7.44 27.65
C THR A 685 14.16 6.67 27.02
N ASP A 686 14.57 5.58 27.66
CA ASP A 686 15.57 4.64 27.12
C ASP A 686 14.93 3.58 26.19
N TYR A 687 13.59 3.62 26.03
CA TYR A 687 12.87 2.73 25.12
C TYR A 687 13.20 2.99 23.63
N VAL A 688 13.68 4.20 23.32
CA VAL A 688 14.05 4.65 21.98
C VAL A 688 15.53 5.03 21.97
N ARG A 689 16.26 4.54 20.98
CA ARG A 689 17.66 4.92 20.75
C ARG A 689 17.75 5.90 19.59
N VAL A 690 18.34 7.07 19.83
CA VAL A 690 18.59 8.08 18.77
C VAL A 690 20.04 7.98 18.32
N VAL A 691 20.26 7.83 17.01
CA VAL A 691 21.58 7.85 16.37
C VAL A 691 21.65 9.09 15.48
N ASN A 692 22.50 10.03 15.87
CA ASN A 692 22.67 11.30 15.19
C ASN A 692 23.95 11.28 14.35
N GLU A 693 23.80 11.32 13.03
CA GLU A 693 24.89 11.47 12.05
C GLU A 693 24.78 12.82 11.30
N VAL A 694 23.99 13.75 11.82
CA VAL A 694 23.75 15.08 11.21
C VAL A 694 24.76 16.09 11.73
N VAL A 695 25.26 16.91 10.81
CA VAL A 695 26.10 18.08 11.12
C VAL A 695 25.38 19.39 10.82
N THR A 696 25.86 20.46 11.42
CA THR A 696 25.38 21.82 11.16
C THR A 696 26.08 22.35 9.91
N GLY A 697 25.31 22.69 8.87
CA GLY A 697 25.80 23.32 7.65
C GLY A 697 26.05 24.82 7.82
N PRO A 698 26.77 25.47 6.91
CA PRO A 698 26.85 26.94 6.87
C PRO A 698 25.46 27.60 6.79
N ALA A 699 25.34 28.83 7.25
CA ALA A 699 24.09 29.60 7.09
C ALA A 699 23.74 29.73 5.60
N GLY A 700 22.45 29.57 5.26
CA GLY A 700 21.95 29.60 3.89
C GLY A 700 22.27 28.36 3.04
N SER A 701 22.91 27.32 3.60
CA SER A 701 23.08 26.04 2.89
C SER A 701 21.74 25.32 2.70
N GLU A 702 21.70 24.33 1.81
CA GLU A 702 20.54 23.45 1.68
C GLU A 702 20.31 22.63 2.96
N ASN A 703 19.06 22.50 3.38
CA ASN A 703 18.67 21.57 4.44
C ASN A 703 18.48 20.17 3.84
N THR A 704 19.36 19.25 4.21
CA THR A 704 19.37 17.86 3.73
C THR A 704 19.05 16.85 4.83
N LEU A 705 18.53 17.33 5.97
CA LEU A 705 18.17 16.51 7.13
C LEU A 705 17.17 15.42 6.73
N LYS A 706 17.49 14.18 7.09
CA LYS A 706 16.59 13.02 7.02
C LYS A 706 16.46 12.41 8.40
N ILE A 707 15.23 12.08 8.79
CA ILE A 707 14.92 11.41 10.06
C ILE A 707 14.05 10.20 9.74
N TRP A 708 14.44 9.02 10.21
CA TRP A 708 13.64 7.79 10.04
C TRP A 708 13.84 6.85 11.23
N ARG A 709 12.95 5.86 11.37
CA ARG A 709 13.12 4.77 12.33
C ARG A 709 13.53 3.50 11.60
N ASP A 710 14.59 2.85 12.07
CA ASP A 710 15.03 1.56 11.55
C ASP A 710 13.90 0.54 11.71
N ARG A 711 13.44 0.01 10.58
CA ARG A 711 12.22 -0.80 10.49
C ARG A 711 12.27 -2.02 11.41
N GLY A 712 11.22 -2.23 12.21
CA GLY A 712 11.15 -3.34 13.16
C GLY A 712 11.93 -3.10 14.46
N THR A 713 12.45 -1.89 14.67
CA THR A 713 13.23 -1.51 15.87
C THR A 713 12.79 -0.15 16.41
N ASN A 714 13.24 0.20 17.63
CA ASN A 714 13.13 1.54 18.20
C ASN A 714 14.42 2.35 18.07
N THR A 715 15.17 2.18 16.98
CA THR A 715 16.30 3.06 16.66
C THR A 715 15.84 4.15 15.69
N ILE A 716 15.88 5.41 16.12
CA ILE A 716 15.69 6.58 15.26
C ILE A 716 17.05 7.01 14.75
N ARG A 717 17.19 7.17 13.43
CA ARG A 717 18.40 7.65 12.78
C ARG A 717 18.17 9.01 12.14
N LEU A 718 19.21 9.82 12.20
CA LEU A 718 19.25 11.12 11.56
C LEU A 718 20.52 11.22 10.72
N SER A 719 20.42 11.73 9.49
CA SER A 719 21.57 11.98 8.62
C SER A 719 21.38 13.26 7.79
N GLY A 720 22.44 13.71 7.13
CA GLY A 720 22.44 14.94 6.31
C GLY A 720 23.04 16.14 7.03
N SER A 721 22.61 17.34 6.65
CA SER A 721 23.09 18.61 7.19
C SER A 721 21.95 19.59 7.43
N LEU A 722 21.99 20.30 8.57
CA LEU A 722 21.00 21.31 8.96
C LEU A 722 21.65 22.72 8.96
N PRO A 723 21.13 23.72 8.23
CA PRO A 723 21.78 25.04 8.13
C PRO A 723 21.86 25.77 9.47
N LEU A 724 22.96 26.51 9.71
CA LEU A 724 23.19 27.23 10.98
C LEU A 724 22.09 28.25 11.33
N ASP A 725 21.45 28.83 10.31
CA ASP A 725 20.36 29.80 10.41
C ASP A 725 18.96 29.16 10.47
N PHE A 726 18.87 27.82 10.57
CA PHE A 726 17.61 27.12 10.73
C PHE A 726 17.00 27.39 12.12
N GLY A 727 15.76 27.89 12.14
CA GLY A 727 15.05 28.33 13.36
C GLY A 727 14.63 27.22 14.33
N GLY A 728 14.88 25.96 13.99
CA GLY A 728 14.44 24.79 14.75
C GLY A 728 13.04 24.31 14.36
N ASP A 729 12.82 23.03 14.53
CA ASP A 729 11.53 22.37 14.29
C ASP A 729 11.46 21.07 15.10
N TYR A 730 10.35 20.34 14.98
CA TYR A 730 10.17 19.04 15.62
C TYR A 730 9.53 18.04 14.67
N THR A 731 9.78 16.77 14.93
CA THR A 731 9.03 15.68 14.30
C THR A 731 8.50 14.73 15.36
N ARG A 732 7.46 13.98 15.00
CA ARG A 732 6.94 12.88 15.80
C ARG A 732 7.28 11.58 15.12
N VAL A 733 7.92 10.67 15.84
CA VAL A 733 8.35 9.38 15.31
C VAL A 733 7.59 8.28 16.03
N PRO A 734 6.87 7.39 15.31
CA PRO A 734 6.24 6.22 15.90
C PRO A 734 7.23 5.30 16.60
N VAL A 735 6.76 4.58 17.62
CA VAL A 735 7.53 3.52 18.29
C VAL A 735 6.95 2.13 17.98
N GLU A 736 7.80 1.11 18.02
CA GLU A 736 7.41 -0.30 18.05
C GLU A 736 6.83 -0.65 19.42
N ASN A 737 5.80 -1.50 19.42
CA ASN A 737 5.08 -1.98 20.60
C ASN A 737 4.65 -0.84 21.57
N PRO A 738 3.74 0.06 21.16
CA PRO A 738 3.34 1.23 21.97
C PRO A 738 2.83 0.91 23.39
N HIS A 739 2.28 -0.28 23.61
CA HIS A 739 1.89 -0.75 24.95
C HIS A 739 3.10 -0.95 25.88
N LEU A 740 4.22 -1.50 25.38
CA LEU A 740 5.45 -1.62 26.14
C LEU A 740 6.11 -0.26 26.36
N TYR A 741 6.05 0.64 25.38
CA TYR A 741 6.48 2.03 25.54
C TYR A 741 5.74 2.71 26.69
N ALA A 742 4.41 2.58 26.76
CA ALA A 742 3.62 3.13 27.86
C ALA A 742 4.08 2.60 29.23
N GLY A 743 4.31 1.28 29.35
CA GLY A 743 4.83 0.66 30.57
C GLY A 743 6.25 1.12 30.92
N HIS A 744 7.12 1.34 29.92
CA HIS A 744 8.48 1.86 30.12
C HIS A 744 8.47 3.28 30.66
N VAL A 745 7.72 4.18 30.01
CA VAL A 745 7.62 5.57 30.47
C VAL A 745 6.97 5.64 31.85
N LEU A 746 5.95 4.83 32.14
CA LEU A 746 5.37 4.77 33.49
C LEU A 746 6.41 4.36 34.53
N LYS A 747 7.20 3.30 34.27
CA LYS A 747 8.26 2.85 35.17
C LYS A 747 9.30 3.95 35.39
N GLU A 748 9.79 4.58 34.32
CA GLU A 748 10.78 5.65 34.38
C GLU A 748 10.28 6.86 35.18
N GLN A 749 9.02 7.26 34.97
CA GLN A 749 8.39 8.36 35.71
C GLN A 749 8.17 8.01 37.19
N LEU A 750 7.81 6.76 37.52
CA LEU A 750 7.73 6.30 38.91
C LEU A 750 9.10 6.37 39.62
N GLU A 751 10.17 5.94 38.95
CA GLU A 751 11.54 5.99 39.47
C GLU A 751 12.00 7.44 39.67
N GLN A 752 11.75 8.33 38.70
CA GLN A 752 12.03 9.76 38.82
C GLN A 752 11.25 10.40 39.97
N ALA A 753 10.05 9.91 40.24
CA ALA A 753 9.22 10.36 41.33
C ALA A 753 9.63 9.75 42.69
N GLY A 754 10.60 8.84 42.75
CA GLY A 754 11.13 8.25 43.99
C GLY A 754 10.46 6.93 44.40
N ILE A 755 9.65 6.31 43.54
CA ILE A 755 9.16 4.94 43.74
C ILE A 755 10.20 3.98 43.15
N SER A 756 10.86 3.22 44.01
CA SER A 756 11.93 2.29 43.59
C SER A 756 11.38 0.96 43.11
N PHE A 757 12.13 0.29 42.22
CA PHE A 757 11.84 -1.08 41.79
C PHE A 757 12.91 -2.05 42.26
N SER A 758 12.55 -3.32 42.42
CA SER A 758 13.55 -4.38 42.64
C SER A 758 14.44 -4.55 41.40
N ALA A 759 15.69 -4.99 41.59
CA ALA A 759 16.68 -5.09 40.49
C ALA A 759 16.25 -6.03 39.33
N ARG A 760 15.34 -6.97 39.60
CA ARG A 760 14.78 -7.91 38.62
C ARG A 760 13.50 -7.40 37.93
N SER A 761 12.96 -6.29 38.38
CA SER A 761 11.71 -5.72 37.88
C SER A 761 11.94 -5.10 36.50
N GLY A 762 11.14 -5.54 35.54
CA GLY A 762 11.13 -5.00 34.18
C GLY A 762 9.75 -4.52 33.76
N VAL A 763 9.63 -4.28 32.46
CA VAL A 763 8.35 -4.02 31.79
C VAL A 763 8.05 -5.21 30.90
N THR A 764 6.88 -5.81 31.07
CA THR A 764 6.45 -6.99 30.32
C THR A 764 5.07 -6.78 29.72
N SER A 765 4.76 -7.51 28.65
CA SER A 765 3.40 -7.55 28.09
C SER A 765 2.67 -8.80 28.58
N GLY A 766 1.40 -8.67 28.94
CA GLY A 766 0.59 -9.79 29.40
C GLY A 766 -0.81 -9.35 29.86
N PRO A 767 -1.77 -10.29 29.93
CA PRO A 767 -3.10 -9.99 30.43
C PRO A 767 -3.05 -9.64 31.92
N VAL A 768 -4.02 -8.85 32.39
CA VAL A 768 -4.27 -8.69 33.84
C VAL A 768 -4.49 -10.06 34.48
N PRO A 769 -3.67 -10.48 35.47
CA PRO A 769 -3.88 -11.74 36.18
C PRO A 769 -5.23 -11.76 36.92
N GLU A 770 -5.88 -12.93 36.99
CA GLU A 770 -7.24 -13.07 37.55
C GLU A 770 -7.38 -12.54 38.99
N GLU A 771 -6.35 -12.74 39.82
CA GLU A 771 -6.33 -12.34 41.24
C GLU A 771 -5.89 -10.87 41.46
N SER A 772 -5.86 -10.04 40.41
CA SER A 772 -5.42 -8.65 40.51
C SER A 772 -6.50 -7.74 41.09
N GLU A 773 -6.12 -6.84 41.99
CA GLU A 773 -7.01 -5.82 42.55
C GLU A 773 -6.95 -4.53 41.73
N LEU A 774 -8.12 -4.01 41.33
CA LEU A 774 -8.23 -2.72 40.66
C LEU A 774 -7.88 -1.58 41.63
N LEU A 775 -6.82 -0.83 41.33
CA LEU A 775 -6.44 0.37 42.08
C LEU A 775 -7.25 1.59 41.64
N ARG A 776 -7.33 1.80 40.33
CA ARG A 776 -7.96 2.99 39.76
C ARG A 776 -8.37 2.80 38.30
N ARG A 777 -9.44 3.51 37.92
CA ARG A 777 -9.88 3.68 36.54
C ARG A 777 -9.73 5.15 36.15
N TYR A 778 -9.12 5.39 35.00
CA TYR A 778 -8.98 6.69 34.35
C TYR A 778 -9.86 6.71 33.11
N LEU A 779 -10.51 7.84 32.84
CA LEU A 779 -11.48 7.99 31.75
C LEU A 779 -11.02 9.09 30.78
N SER A 780 -11.26 8.85 29.49
CA SER A 780 -11.13 9.88 28.45
C SER A 780 -12.24 10.95 28.56
N PRO A 781 -12.15 12.02 27.74
CA PRO A 781 -13.31 12.85 27.40
C PRO A 781 -14.45 12.02 26.79
N PRO A 782 -15.68 12.56 26.73
CA PRO A 782 -16.78 11.96 25.99
C PRO A 782 -16.41 11.69 24.53
N LEU A 783 -17.00 10.66 23.94
CA LEU A 783 -16.80 10.27 22.55
C LEU A 783 -17.10 11.42 21.57
N ALA A 784 -18.07 12.29 21.87
CA ALA A 784 -18.33 13.47 21.07
C ALA A 784 -17.11 14.42 20.95
N GLU A 785 -16.38 14.65 22.04
CA GLU A 785 -15.16 15.48 22.03
C GLU A 785 -13.99 14.76 21.33
N VAL A 786 -13.87 13.44 21.55
CA VAL A 786 -12.88 12.60 20.86
C VAL A 786 -13.11 12.63 19.34
N ILE A 787 -14.36 12.59 18.90
CA ILE A 787 -14.76 12.69 17.48
C ILE A 787 -14.56 14.11 16.94
N GLN A 788 -14.81 15.14 17.75
CA GLN A 788 -14.51 16.51 17.38
C GLN A 788 -13.04 16.66 16.99
N TYR A 789 -12.12 16.19 17.84
CA TYR A 789 -10.70 16.21 17.49
C TYR A 789 -10.37 15.34 16.28
N LEU A 790 -10.91 14.11 16.22
CA LEU A 790 -10.73 13.20 15.08
C LEU A 790 -11.03 13.92 13.76
N ASN A 791 -12.16 14.60 13.65
CA ASN A 791 -12.61 15.19 12.39
C ASN A 791 -11.92 16.52 12.10
N LYS A 792 -11.69 17.38 13.11
CA LYS A 792 -10.97 18.66 12.96
C LYS A 792 -9.50 18.45 12.59
N ASN A 793 -8.82 17.50 13.22
CA ASN A 793 -7.39 17.24 13.03
C ASN A 793 -7.11 16.12 12.03
N SER A 794 -8.13 15.34 11.65
CA SER A 794 -8.02 14.19 10.75
C SER A 794 -7.06 13.11 11.25
N ASP A 795 -7.00 12.88 12.56
CA ASP A 795 -6.02 12.00 13.20
C ASP A 795 -6.31 10.51 12.91
N ASN A 796 -5.39 9.83 12.21
CA ASN A 796 -5.56 8.43 11.82
C ASN A 796 -5.57 7.49 13.02
N PHE A 797 -4.72 7.76 14.02
CA PHE A 797 -4.63 6.92 15.21
C PHE A 797 -5.96 6.91 15.97
N TYR A 798 -6.60 8.08 16.13
CA TYR A 798 -7.93 8.17 16.75
C TYR A 798 -8.97 7.34 15.99
N ALA A 799 -8.95 7.38 14.66
CA ALA A 799 -9.90 6.64 13.84
C ALA A 799 -9.77 5.13 14.02
N GLU A 800 -8.54 4.61 14.04
CA GLU A 800 -8.29 3.17 14.20
C GLU A 800 -8.57 2.68 15.63
N MET A 801 -8.26 3.51 16.64
CA MET A 801 -8.59 3.22 18.04
C MET A 801 -10.11 3.13 18.22
N ILE A 802 -10.87 4.07 17.65
CA ILE A 802 -12.34 4.04 17.63
C ILE A 802 -12.84 2.80 16.89
N LEU A 803 -12.31 2.52 15.69
CA LEU A 803 -12.73 1.37 14.87
C LEU A 803 -12.55 0.04 15.60
N LYS A 804 -11.37 -0.22 16.16
CA LYS A 804 -11.11 -1.45 16.91
C LYS A 804 -11.93 -1.51 18.20
N THR A 805 -12.18 -0.37 18.85
CA THR A 805 -13.03 -0.31 20.06
C THR A 805 -14.48 -0.68 19.74
N ILE A 806 -15.09 -0.14 18.69
CA ILE A 806 -16.46 -0.53 18.31
C ILE A 806 -16.54 -2.01 17.89
N GLY A 807 -15.47 -2.54 17.27
CA GLY A 807 -15.35 -3.98 17.00
C GLY A 807 -15.38 -4.80 18.29
N PHE A 808 -14.58 -4.41 19.27
CA PHE A 808 -14.54 -5.07 20.58
C PHE A 808 -15.89 -4.99 21.30
N GLU A 809 -16.45 -3.80 21.44
CA GLU A 809 -17.69 -3.55 22.21
C GLU A 809 -18.93 -4.19 21.57
N LYS A 810 -18.99 -4.31 20.22
CA LYS A 810 -20.18 -4.82 19.52
C LYS A 810 -20.07 -6.22 18.95
N LYS A 811 -18.86 -6.71 18.70
CA LYS A 811 -18.62 -8.03 18.12
C LYS A 811 -17.73 -8.91 19.01
N GLY A 812 -17.20 -8.39 20.13
CA GLY A 812 -16.33 -9.12 21.06
C GLY A 812 -14.86 -9.21 20.60
N GLU A 813 -14.50 -8.59 19.47
CA GLU A 813 -13.17 -8.69 18.87
C GLU A 813 -12.61 -7.32 18.51
N GLY A 814 -11.50 -6.92 19.12
CA GLY A 814 -10.82 -5.65 18.83
C GLY A 814 -9.99 -5.67 17.54
N THR A 815 -10.64 -5.93 16.41
CA THR A 815 -10.02 -5.96 15.07
C THR A 815 -10.60 -4.89 14.16
N ALA A 816 -9.81 -4.45 13.17
CA ALA A 816 -10.31 -3.55 12.12
C ALA A 816 -11.48 -4.21 11.37
N LYS A 817 -11.38 -5.50 11.04
CA LYS A 817 -12.43 -6.27 10.38
C LYS A 817 -13.76 -6.28 11.15
N ALA A 818 -13.71 -6.53 12.47
CA ALA A 818 -14.90 -6.48 13.31
C ALA A 818 -15.49 -5.06 13.37
N GLY A 819 -14.64 -4.04 13.51
CA GLY A 819 -15.07 -2.64 13.45
C GLY A 819 -15.72 -2.26 12.12
N ILE A 820 -15.14 -2.68 10.99
CA ILE A 820 -15.67 -2.44 9.65
C ILE A 820 -17.02 -3.14 9.46
N SER A 821 -17.21 -4.32 10.05
CA SER A 821 -18.53 -4.97 10.07
C SER A 821 -19.55 -4.08 10.76
N VAL A 822 -19.21 -3.46 11.90
CA VAL A 822 -20.10 -2.50 12.60
C VAL A 822 -20.36 -1.26 11.73
N VAL A 823 -19.33 -0.70 11.08
CA VAL A 823 -19.47 0.45 10.16
C VAL A 823 -20.38 0.11 8.98
N THR A 824 -20.26 -1.09 8.42
CA THR A 824 -21.07 -1.55 7.29
C THR A 824 -22.52 -1.79 7.71
N ASP A 825 -22.75 -2.42 8.87
CA ASP A 825 -24.08 -2.61 9.44
C ASP A 825 -24.76 -1.25 9.72
N TYR A 826 -23.98 -0.30 10.26
CA TYR A 826 -24.41 1.08 10.47
C TYR A 826 -24.83 1.76 9.16
N SER A 827 -23.98 1.73 8.13
CA SER A 827 -24.28 2.32 6.83
C SER A 827 -25.57 1.76 6.23
N ARG A 828 -25.77 0.43 6.28
CA ARG A 828 -27.00 -0.21 5.81
C ARG A 828 -28.23 0.19 6.61
N SER A 829 -28.10 0.39 7.92
CA SER A 829 -29.22 0.85 8.76
C SER A 829 -29.72 2.24 8.38
N LEU A 830 -28.87 3.05 7.74
CA LEU A 830 -29.22 4.35 7.17
C LEU A 830 -29.67 4.28 5.70
N GLY A 831 -29.86 3.08 5.14
CA GLY A 831 -30.22 2.88 3.73
C GLY A 831 -29.07 3.09 2.74
N VAL A 832 -27.83 3.19 3.23
CA VAL A 832 -26.63 3.36 2.38
C VAL A 832 -25.92 2.02 2.23
N ASP A 833 -26.19 1.32 1.14
CA ASP A 833 -25.47 0.09 0.78
C ASP A 833 -24.18 0.41 0.01
N LEU A 834 -23.05 0.12 0.65
CA LEU A 834 -21.74 0.53 0.16
C LEU A 834 -21.27 -0.29 -1.04
N ASN A 835 -21.59 -1.60 -1.10
CA ASN A 835 -21.05 -2.53 -2.10
C ASN A 835 -19.57 -2.24 -2.46
N ALA A 836 -18.73 -2.01 -1.45
CA ALA A 836 -17.35 -1.55 -1.61
C ALA A 836 -16.45 -2.10 -0.53
N ASP A 837 -15.15 -2.13 -0.82
CA ASP A 837 -14.13 -2.57 0.12
C ASP A 837 -13.76 -1.44 1.10
N LEU A 838 -13.97 -1.68 2.39
CA LEU A 838 -13.40 -0.90 3.48
C LEU A 838 -12.44 -1.80 4.26
N LEU A 839 -11.22 -1.32 4.55
CA LEU A 839 -10.15 -2.07 5.19
C LEU A 839 -9.58 -1.38 6.44
N ASP A 840 -9.81 -0.07 6.62
CA ASP A 840 -9.41 0.67 7.82
C ASP A 840 -10.45 1.73 8.20
N GLY A 841 -10.26 2.40 9.34
CA GLY A 841 -11.18 3.43 9.85
C GLY A 841 -10.75 4.86 9.52
N SER A 842 -9.49 5.03 9.16
CA SER A 842 -8.82 6.31 8.93
C SER A 842 -8.81 6.76 7.48
N GLY A 843 -8.84 5.84 6.52
CA GLY A 843 -8.73 6.16 5.10
C GLY A 843 -7.29 6.21 4.60
N LEU A 844 -6.33 5.71 5.37
CA LEU A 844 -4.92 5.73 5.01
C LEU A 844 -4.62 4.70 3.92
N THR A 845 -5.26 3.53 3.96
CA THR A 845 -5.15 2.52 2.90
C THR A 845 -5.79 2.99 1.60
N ARG A 846 -5.04 2.91 0.51
CA ARG A 846 -5.53 3.21 -0.86
C ARG A 846 -6.54 2.20 -1.38
N ARG A 847 -6.67 1.05 -0.68
CA ARG A 847 -7.60 -0.02 -1.04
C ARG A 847 -9.04 0.27 -0.60
N ASN A 848 -9.27 1.23 0.29
CA ASN A 848 -10.61 1.70 0.60
C ASN A 848 -11.29 2.26 -0.64
N GLN A 849 -12.57 1.94 -0.82
CA GLN A 849 -13.38 2.40 -1.91
C GLN A 849 -14.72 2.95 -1.40
N LEU A 850 -15.06 4.16 -1.82
CA LEU A 850 -16.38 4.77 -1.61
C LEU A 850 -16.78 5.57 -2.85
N ALA A 851 -18.08 5.76 -3.00
CA ALA A 851 -18.67 6.63 -4.01
C ALA A 851 -19.11 7.95 -3.37
N SER A 852 -19.16 9.05 -4.15
CA SER A 852 -19.70 10.31 -3.62
C SER A 852 -21.18 10.18 -3.26
N ALA A 853 -21.94 9.32 -3.96
CA ALA A 853 -23.31 8.96 -3.60
C ALA A 853 -23.41 8.29 -2.22
N HIS A 854 -22.42 7.48 -1.81
CA HIS A 854 -22.42 6.89 -0.46
C HIS A 854 -22.24 7.96 0.61
N LEU A 855 -21.35 8.92 0.37
CA LEU A 855 -21.07 10.02 1.30
C LEU A 855 -22.24 11.00 1.40
N VAL A 856 -22.85 11.38 0.27
CA VAL A 856 -24.05 12.22 0.29
C VAL A 856 -25.22 11.48 0.93
N GLY A 857 -25.43 10.20 0.61
CA GLY A 857 -26.45 9.37 1.28
C GLY A 857 -26.27 9.32 2.80
N LEU A 858 -25.03 9.14 3.28
CA LEU A 858 -24.70 9.22 4.70
C LEU A 858 -25.02 10.60 5.29
N LEU A 859 -24.56 11.67 4.64
CA LEU A 859 -24.72 13.04 5.14
C LEU A 859 -26.20 13.46 5.19
N THR A 860 -26.99 13.07 4.21
CA THR A 860 -28.44 13.32 4.20
C THR A 860 -29.14 12.49 5.29
N ALA A 861 -28.82 11.21 5.44
CA ALA A 861 -29.44 10.39 6.49
C ALA A 861 -29.08 10.85 7.90
N LEU A 862 -27.87 11.38 8.10
CA LEU A 862 -27.40 11.88 9.39
C LEU A 862 -28.24 13.03 9.95
N THR A 863 -28.97 13.80 9.13
CA THR A 863 -29.74 14.96 9.62
C THR A 863 -30.92 14.57 10.50
N GLU A 864 -31.36 13.31 10.40
CA GLU A 864 -32.46 12.73 11.17
C GLU A 864 -31.99 11.98 12.42
N GLU A 865 -30.67 11.84 12.62
CA GLU A 865 -30.11 11.09 13.74
C GLU A 865 -29.95 11.97 15.00
N PRO A 866 -30.20 11.43 16.22
CA PRO A 866 -30.14 12.21 17.46
C PRO A 866 -28.73 12.72 17.82
N TYR A 867 -27.69 12.16 17.20
CA TYR A 867 -26.29 12.57 17.36
C TYR A 867 -25.77 13.41 16.19
N PHE A 868 -26.67 13.94 15.32
CA PHE A 868 -26.32 14.78 14.19
C PHE A 868 -25.41 15.95 14.58
N SER A 869 -25.77 16.67 15.65
CA SER A 869 -25.02 17.85 16.11
C SER A 869 -23.57 17.53 16.43
N ALA A 870 -23.31 16.39 17.08
CA ALA A 870 -21.94 15.94 17.39
C ALA A 870 -21.10 15.72 16.11
N ILE A 871 -21.69 15.17 15.05
CA ILE A 871 -21.01 15.05 13.74
C ILE A 871 -20.87 16.42 13.08
N TYR A 872 -21.95 17.19 12.96
CA TYR A 872 -21.98 18.47 12.27
C TYR A 872 -20.99 19.49 12.86
N ASP A 873 -20.85 19.53 14.20
CA ASP A 873 -19.92 20.42 14.91
C ASP A 873 -18.47 19.90 14.92
N SER A 874 -18.27 18.60 14.68
CA SER A 874 -16.93 18.03 14.50
C SER A 874 -16.28 18.37 13.16
N LEU A 875 -17.06 18.77 12.15
CA LEU A 875 -16.54 19.04 10.80
C LEU A 875 -15.73 20.34 10.76
N PRO A 876 -14.53 20.36 10.16
CA PRO A 876 -13.79 21.59 9.88
C PRO A 876 -14.66 22.66 9.18
N ILE A 877 -14.51 23.91 9.58
CA ILE A 877 -15.24 25.06 9.02
C ILE A 877 -14.28 25.86 8.13
N ALA A 878 -14.70 26.11 6.88
CA ALA A 878 -13.96 26.89 5.90
C ALA A 878 -13.51 28.25 6.45
N GLY A 879 -12.21 28.54 6.34
CA GLY A 879 -11.59 29.79 6.79
C GLY A 879 -11.48 29.96 8.31
N VAL A 880 -11.95 29.00 9.11
CA VAL A 880 -12.06 29.14 10.58
C VAL A 880 -11.16 28.13 11.30
N ASP A 881 -11.36 26.82 11.12
CA ASP A 881 -10.70 25.81 11.95
C ASP A 881 -10.33 24.49 11.24
N GLY A 882 -9.68 23.60 11.99
CA GLY A 882 -9.28 22.27 11.53
C GLY A 882 -8.43 22.29 10.25
N THR A 883 -8.69 21.34 9.37
CA THR A 883 -8.02 21.21 8.07
C THR A 883 -8.51 22.20 7.01
N LEU A 884 -9.56 22.98 7.28
CA LEU A 884 -10.08 24.03 6.40
C LEU A 884 -9.73 25.45 6.85
N ARG A 885 -9.05 25.62 7.98
CA ARG A 885 -8.71 26.95 8.58
C ARG A 885 -8.05 27.93 7.63
N SER A 886 -7.31 27.45 6.64
CA SER A 886 -6.58 28.27 5.66
C SER A 886 -7.22 28.25 4.26
N ARG A 887 -8.33 27.54 4.06
CA ARG A 887 -9.00 27.38 2.76
C ARG A 887 -10.25 28.25 2.69
N MET A 888 -10.57 28.74 1.49
CA MET A 888 -11.78 29.54 1.22
C MET A 888 -11.96 30.76 2.13
N LYS A 889 -10.86 31.41 2.55
CA LYS A 889 -10.96 32.70 3.26
C LYS A 889 -11.45 33.79 2.32
N ASN A 890 -12.22 34.73 2.86
CA ASN A 890 -12.73 35.89 2.12
C ASN A 890 -13.62 35.52 0.91
N THR A 891 -14.35 34.42 1.01
CA THR A 891 -15.36 33.99 0.02
C THR A 891 -16.69 33.69 0.71
N ALA A 892 -17.77 33.46 -0.04
CA ALA A 892 -19.08 33.10 0.51
C ALA A 892 -19.08 31.77 1.30
N ALA A 893 -18.08 30.90 1.08
CA ALA A 893 -17.93 29.66 1.82
C ALA A 893 -17.31 29.86 3.21
N ALA A 894 -16.61 30.97 3.47
CA ALA A 894 -15.96 31.23 4.75
C ALA A 894 -16.97 31.28 5.91
N GLY A 895 -16.75 30.50 6.96
CA GLY A 895 -17.68 30.40 8.09
C GLY A 895 -19.01 29.67 7.80
N ASN A 896 -19.21 29.23 6.55
CA ASN A 896 -20.44 28.59 6.07
C ASN A 896 -20.20 27.10 5.74
N LEU A 897 -19.28 26.83 4.80
CA LEU A 897 -18.99 25.47 4.38
C LEU A 897 -18.31 24.69 5.51
N ARG A 898 -18.90 23.54 5.85
CA ARG A 898 -18.36 22.58 6.81
C ARG A 898 -18.06 21.27 6.10
N GLY A 899 -16.85 20.75 6.24
CA GLY A 899 -16.51 19.52 5.53
C GLY A 899 -15.30 18.77 6.05
N LYS A 900 -15.37 17.45 5.97
CA LYS A 900 -14.23 16.58 6.21
C LYS A 900 -13.36 16.54 4.96
N THR A 901 -12.09 16.91 5.13
CA THR A 901 -11.07 16.77 4.09
C THR A 901 -10.46 15.37 4.09
N GLY A 902 -10.02 14.92 2.92
CA GLY A 902 -9.16 13.76 2.72
C GLY A 902 -8.00 14.08 1.78
N SER A 903 -6.81 13.57 2.05
CA SER A 903 -5.63 13.77 1.19
C SER A 903 -4.65 12.62 1.32
N LEU A 904 -4.23 12.09 0.18
CA LEU A 904 -3.04 11.25 -0.02
C LEU A 904 -2.36 11.75 -1.32
N THR A 905 -1.19 11.23 -1.68
CA THR A 905 -0.61 11.51 -3.01
C THR A 905 -1.62 11.18 -4.11
N ASP A 906 -1.92 12.15 -4.98
CA ASP A 906 -2.86 12.03 -6.11
C ASP A 906 -4.31 11.65 -5.72
N VAL A 907 -4.70 11.92 -4.47
CA VAL A 907 -6.06 11.74 -3.96
C VAL A 907 -6.45 12.96 -3.13
N SER A 908 -7.59 13.55 -3.45
CA SER A 908 -8.18 14.63 -2.66
C SER A 908 -9.68 14.40 -2.49
N ALA A 909 -10.18 14.68 -1.30
CA ALA A 909 -11.60 14.55 -1.01
C ALA A 909 -12.09 15.69 -0.11
N LEU A 910 -13.34 16.11 -0.30
CA LEU A 910 -14.04 17.07 0.54
C LEU A 910 -15.54 16.75 0.53
N SER A 911 -16.11 16.42 1.69
CA SER A 911 -17.54 16.12 1.83
C SER A 911 -18.10 16.73 3.10
N GLY A 912 -19.33 17.22 3.04
CA GLY A 912 -20.00 17.85 4.18
C GLY A 912 -21.22 18.65 3.78
N TYR A 913 -21.43 19.80 4.43
CA TYR A 913 -22.59 20.66 4.26
C TYR A 913 -22.19 22.08 3.91
N VAL A 914 -23.04 22.76 3.14
CA VAL A 914 -22.92 24.19 2.84
C VAL A 914 -24.32 24.77 2.70
N SER A 915 -24.52 26.00 3.16
CA SER A 915 -25.77 26.74 2.92
C SER A 915 -25.59 27.61 1.69
N THR A 916 -26.58 27.63 0.81
CA THR A 916 -26.63 28.49 -0.38
C THR A 916 -26.84 29.96 0.02
N GLN A 917 -26.79 30.87 -0.96
CA GLN A 917 -27.01 32.30 -0.72
C GLN A 917 -28.44 32.60 -0.22
N ASP A 918 -29.43 31.80 -0.62
CA ASP A 918 -30.83 31.88 -0.18
C ASP A 918 -31.15 31.00 1.05
N GLY A 919 -30.14 30.37 1.65
CA GLY A 919 -30.25 29.66 2.93
C GLY A 919 -30.65 28.19 2.84
N GLU A 920 -30.75 27.62 1.64
CA GLU A 920 -30.97 26.19 1.43
C GLU A 920 -29.72 25.39 1.86
N ARG A 921 -29.91 24.31 2.60
CA ARG A 921 -28.83 23.42 3.04
C ARG A 921 -28.55 22.35 2.02
N LEU A 922 -27.30 22.25 1.59
CA LEU A 922 -26.81 21.24 0.67
C LEU A 922 -25.91 20.24 1.40
N ALA A 923 -26.08 18.96 1.10
CA ALA A 923 -25.10 17.92 1.36
C ALA A 923 -24.28 17.70 0.08
N TYR A 924 -22.95 17.66 0.20
CA TYR A 924 -22.07 17.52 -0.95
C TYR A 924 -20.94 16.52 -0.68
N SER A 925 -20.45 15.91 -1.76
CA SER A 925 -19.24 15.11 -1.72
C SER A 925 -18.46 15.25 -3.02
N MET A 926 -17.17 15.54 -2.90
CA MET A 926 -16.22 15.60 -4.00
C MET A 926 -15.07 14.63 -3.73
N LEU A 927 -14.97 13.56 -4.52
CA LEU A 927 -13.88 12.59 -4.50
C LEU A 927 -13.05 12.73 -5.77
N MET A 928 -11.75 13.01 -5.65
CA MET A 928 -10.86 13.27 -6.78
C MET A 928 -9.64 12.37 -6.67
N ASN A 929 -9.36 11.58 -7.71
CA ASN A 929 -8.28 10.61 -7.76
C ASN A 929 -7.53 10.74 -9.10
N GLY A 930 -6.24 10.39 -9.11
CA GLY A 930 -5.43 10.35 -10.34
C GLY A 930 -4.39 11.46 -10.36
N TYR A 931 -3.48 11.39 -11.32
CA TYR A 931 -2.44 12.38 -11.52
C TYR A 931 -2.94 13.52 -12.38
N THR A 932 -2.65 14.76 -11.99
CA THR A 932 -3.02 15.95 -12.74
C THR A 932 -2.10 17.13 -12.40
N SER A 933 -1.98 18.11 -13.30
CA SER A 933 -1.12 19.28 -13.08
C SER A 933 -1.78 20.35 -12.20
N GLY A 934 -3.11 20.47 -12.23
CA GLY A 934 -3.88 21.39 -11.41
C GLY A 934 -4.04 20.92 -9.95
N SER A 935 -4.24 21.88 -9.04
CA SER A 935 -4.54 21.57 -7.64
C SER A 935 -5.99 21.09 -7.46
N MET A 936 -6.17 19.82 -7.10
CA MET A 936 -7.50 19.26 -6.79
C MET A 936 -8.17 19.97 -5.60
N ARG A 937 -7.38 20.45 -4.64
CA ARG A 937 -7.90 21.19 -3.48
C ARG A 937 -8.45 22.56 -3.89
N GLU A 938 -7.79 23.24 -4.81
CA GLU A 938 -8.29 24.51 -5.34
C GLU A 938 -9.55 24.31 -6.16
N LEU A 939 -9.66 23.22 -6.93
CA LEU A 939 -10.89 22.88 -7.64
C LEU A 939 -12.06 22.63 -6.67
N GLN A 940 -11.82 21.87 -5.59
CA GLN A 940 -12.81 21.71 -4.52
C GLN A 940 -13.22 23.04 -3.88
N ASP A 941 -12.27 23.96 -3.67
CA ASP A 941 -12.56 25.27 -3.09
C ASP A 941 -13.42 26.11 -4.04
N LYS A 942 -13.11 26.11 -5.36
CA LYS A 942 -13.92 26.78 -6.39
C LYS A 942 -15.36 26.25 -6.41
N ILE A 943 -15.52 24.93 -6.41
CA ILE A 943 -16.86 24.30 -6.37
C ILE A 943 -17.56 24.63 -5.04
N GLY A 944 -16.87 24.55 -3.90
CA GLY A 944 -17.44 24.88 -2.59
C GLY A 944 -17.92 26.33 -2.48
N VAL A 945 -17.19 27.27 -3.08
CA VAL A 945 -17.60 28.68 -3.18
C VAL A 945 -18.83 28.84 -4.07
N LEU A 946 -18.83 28.20 -5.24
CA LEU A 946 -19.97 28.19 -6.15
C LEU A 946 -21.24 27.67 -5.47
N LEU A 947 -21.14 26.59 -4.68
CA LEU A 947 -22.27 26.06 -3.91
C LEU A 947 -22.78 27.05 -2.84
N ALA A 948 -21.89 27.80 -2.20
CA ALA A 948 -22.26 28.83 -1.22
C ALA A 948 -22.89 30.07 -1.87
N GLU A 949 -22.53 30.37 -3.12
CA GLU A 949 -23.07 31.50 -3.91
C GLU A 949 -24.33 31.13 -4.68
N PHE A 950 -24.64 29.83 -4.79
CA PHE A 950 -25.82 29.35 -5.50
C PHE A 950 -27.10 29.97 -4.92
N LYS A 951 -28.06 30.22 -5.81
CA LYS A 951 -29.40 30.69 -5.48
C LYS A 951 -30.36 30.06 -6.48
N ARG A 952 -31.53 29.60 -6.01
CA ARG A 952 -32.58 29.16 -6.94
C ARG A 952 -33.13 30.35 -7.70
N GLU A 953 -33.20 30.25 -9.03
CA GLU A 953 -34.06 31.15 -9.78
C GLU A 953 -35.51 30.90 -9.35
N GLN A 954 -36.24 31.96 -8.97
CA GLN A 954 -37.68 31.87 -8.74
C GLN A 954 -38.32 31.49 -10.07
N ARG A 955 -38.80 30.25 -10.18
CA ARG A 955 -39.62 29.81 -11.31
C ARG A 955 -40.98 30.46 -11.33
#